data_AF-A0A972S6Z4-F1
#
_entry.id   AF-A0A972S6Z4-F1
#
_cell.length_a   1.000
_cell.length_b   1.000
_cell.length_c   1.000
_cell.angle_alpha   90.00
_cell.angle_beta   90.00
_cell.angle_gamma   90.00
#
_symmetry.space_group_name_H-M   'P 1'
#
loop_
_entity.id
_entity.type
_entity.pdbx_description
1 polymer ?
#
loop_
_entity_poly.entity_id
_entity_poly.type
_entity_poly.pdbx_seq_one_letter_code
_entity_poly.pdbx_strand_id
1 'polypeptide(L)'
;MTHKFLMKFLIFVAIITIDLLAQPSISEAKAALKANPALLDSPQAKALMEQKGLTKQQVEAELKKTTTATQEVSQTQEEINNDVEVTTDIKPSIRIDKKLTRKINPFALKSTADIDKQLSKKQQFLVKKKLKRYSSRFFVNKNVLSSSSLPTPDSYIISNGDALVVYIYGDRDETYTPTVKNDGTIELPYVGPITIGGMRFIDAKKHLIAKLKKHYKLSEFYINMQKYSTIQVTLIGDVKAPGLYNLASFSTIKDLLLASKGLNPTASVRNIKIKRDGKIIKNVDFYDLLFHANQVSTTILKQGDIVIVSEAKKLVSIDGYVNQAAIFELKEKESLATLIEYAGGMKPNASKRNIVIKRYDQNNKIVTLTVEYAQAGNFLMNNGDQVYIYPLDFSMVASINIYGNVIRPGSYHLPKDATLNSLLKAQLRYGKNHFFLPQTYFDYAVIKRYDKKLLEYKTFSFNLRDVIDGKQTVLLQPQDQLYIFAQNDIFSNAYVTTIGSVLQKPGKLQYFDGMTILDAINASGIAGALDDMICVTTFNTPTNMPKMHIYSLAKDAKYIQLHPYDEVEVYNYYDTHSLKPVSISGEVLHPIKVYYEKGLTLDKLIKKAGGFTPRAYKKKISIVRYYINEAEEREQKILEYNLDETPLSQIILEPYDEVKVYKIPNWNEKQVVEIKGEVKFPGSYVILPGEKIADLIKRAGGFTENAFIEGAVFTRESIRKKQLQQYQKALARIKRKLAIFNAMPANAKVSMAGSNATSLLTDIIQESKKYQPIGRVGIVLDEDLETFEESSYNITLQDKDQLIIPSKVETVTVFGEVMNPTSFIYDQKFSGEDYIKLASGVTQSADEERIYVIHPNGNSEPLCSSTLWIFNSCVDIQKGDTIVVPLYIKEYNGLDLWESVSKIMASFAVTAATLTTLGVF
;
A
#
# COMPACT_ATOMS: atom_id res chain seq x y z
N MET A 1 29.46 -19.71 -58.52
CA MET A 1 30.27 -19.77 -57.27
C MET A 1 31.70 -19.60 -57.73
N THR A 2 32.37 -18.46 -57.58
CA THR A 2 32.96 -17.90 -56.35
C THR A 2 33.42 -16.47 -56.72
N HIS A 3 32.68 -15.43 -56.33
CA HIS A 3 33.18 -14.04 -56.39
C HIS A 3 32.32 -13.01 -55.63
N LYS A 4 31.09 -13.36 -55.23
CA LYS A 4 30.22 -12.51 -54.38
C LYS A 4 30.41 -12.68 -52.87
N PHE A 5 31.27 -13.60 -52.43
CA PHE A 5 31.54 -13.86 -51.01
C PHE A 5 32.77 -13.08 -50.48
N LEU A 6 33.67 -12.62 -51.36
CA LEU A 6 34.92 -11.96 -50.98
C LEU A 6 34.78 -10.43 -50.79
N MET A 7 33.69 -9.83 -51.27
CA MET A 7 33.49 -8.37 -51.25
C MET A 7 32.65 -7.87 -50.06
N LYS A 8 32.02 -8.78 -49.29
CA LYS A 8 31.32 -8.44 -48.04
C LYS A 8 32.18 -8.63 -46.78
N PHE A 9 33.37 -9.23 -46.92
CA PHE A 9 34.34 -9.40 -45.82
C PHE A 9 35.26 -8.18 -45.64
N LEU A 10 35.28 -7.25 -46.62
CA LEU A 10 36.10 -6.04 -46.64
C LEU A 10 35.37 -4.76 -46.16
N ILE A 11 34.12 -4.88 -45.71
CA ILE A 11 33.36 -3.78 -45.04
C ILE A 11 33.32 -4.02 -43.51
N PHE A 12 34.07 -5.00 -43.02
CA PHE A 12 34.21 -5.32 -41.58
C PHE A 12 35.48 -4.72 -40.95
N VAL A 13 36.29 -3.98 -41.72
CA VAL A 13 37.51 -3.31 -41.25
C VAL A 13 37.63 -1.94 -41.94
N ALA A 14 36.99 -0.91 -41.38
CA ALA A 14 37.40 0.51 -41.44
C ALA A 14 36.23 1.47 -41.13
N ILE A 15 35.71 1.45 -39.90
CA ILE A 15 35.35 2.69 -39.19
C ILE A 15 35.83 2.51 -37.75
N ILE A 16 37.14 2.69 -37.58
CA ILE A 16 37.72 3.09 -36.30
C ILE A 16 37.60 4.62 -36.27
N THR A 17 36.61 5.13 -35.55
CA THR A 17 36.61 6.50 -35.04
C THR A 17 36.24 6.43 -33.57
N ILE A 18 37.29 6.35 -32.75
CA ILE A 18 37.43 6.86 -31.37
C ILE A 18 36.10 7.15 -30.66
N ASP A 19 35.50 6.11 -30.06
CA ASP A 19 34.66 6.30 -28.88
C ASP A 19 35.59 6.38 -27.68
N LEU A 20 35.68 7.59 -27.12
CA LEU A 20 36.32 7.87 -25.86
C LEU A 20 35.62 7.01 -24.79
N LEU A 21 36.26 5.93 -24.36
CA LEU A 21 35.88 5.23 -23.13
C LEU A 21 36.00 6.22 -21.98
N ALA A 22 34.88 6.83 -21.59
CA ALA A 22 34.80 7.52 -20.31
C ALA A 22 35.05 6.45 -19.24
N GLN A 23 36.25 6.45 -18.67
CA GLN A 23 36.55 5.63 -17.52
C GLN A 23 35.53 5.98 -16.43
N PRO A 24 34.88 4.98 -15.79
CA PRO A 24 33.96 5.25 -14.71
C PRO A 24 34.71 6.06 -13.64
N SER A 25 34.08 7.13 -13.17
CA SER A 25 34.64 7.92 -12.09
C SER A 25 34.92 7.01 -10.88
N ILE A 26 35.96 7.30 -10.11
CA ILE A 26 36.31 6.52 -8.89
C ILE A 26 35.09 6.39 -7.95
N SER A 27 34.15 7.34 -8.00
CA SER A 27 32.86 7.30 -7.32
C SER A 27 31.90 6.22 -7.84
N GLU A 28 31.82 5.98 -9.14
CA GLU A 28 30.93 4.99 -9.76
C GLU A 28 31.45 3.56 -9.55
N ALA A 29 32.78 3.35 -9.64
CA ALA A 29 33.40 2.07 -9.31
C ALA A 29 33.23 1.71 -7.82
N LYS A 30 33.40 2.69 -6.92
CA LYS A 30 33.15 2.51 -5.47
C LYS A 30 31.67 2.21 -5.16
N ALA A 31 30.73 2.80 -5.89
CA ALA A 31 29.30 2.53 -5.72
C ALA A 31 28.91 1.12 -6.18
N ALA A 32 29.48 0.63 -7.30
CA ALA A 32 29.26 -0.72 -7.80
C ALA A 32 29.86 -1.81 -6.89
N LEU A 33 31.07 -1.59 -6.35
CA LEU A 33 31.71 -2.47 -5.36
C LEU A 33 30.97 -2.53 -4.02
N LYS A 34 30.35 -1.42 -3.59
CA LYS A 34 29.50 -1.36 -2.38
C LYS A 34 28.18 -2.12 -2.56
N ALA A 35 27.67 -2.22 -3.80
CA ALA A 35 26.43 -2.91 -4.12
C ALA A 35 26.60 -4.43 -4.32
N ASN A 36 27.81 -4.90 -4.68
CA ASN A 36 28.13 -6.32 -4.78
C ASN A 36 29.63 -6.58 -4.51
N PRO A 37 30.00 -7.01 -3.28
CA PRO A 37 31.40 -7.27 -2.91
C PRO A 37 32.08 -8.35 -3.75
N ALA A 38 31.32 -9.24 -4.40
CA ALA A 38 31.86 -10.29 -5.26
C ALA A 38 32.55 -9.77 -6.54
N LEU A 39 32.38 -8.48 -6.87
CA LEU A 39 33.04 -7.85 -8.02
C LEU A 39 34.55 -7.59 -7.82
N LEU A 40 35.07 -7.74 -6.59
CA LEU A 40 36.51 -7.64 -6.30
C LEU A 40 37.37 -8.67 -7.04
N ASP A 41 36.78 -9.79 -7.46
CA ASP A 41 37.49 -10.85 -8.18
C ASP A 41 37.48 -10.68 -9.71
N SER A 42 36.85 -9.61 -10.21
CA SER A 42 36.81 -9.31 -11.65
C SER A 42 38.21 -8.92 -12.19
N PRO A 43 38.51 -9.22 -13.47
CA PRO A 43 39.81 -8.89 -14.08
C PRO A 43 40.13 -7.38 -14.03
N GLN A 44 39.11 -6.54 -14.18
CA GLN A 44 39.22 -5.08 -14.16
C GLN A 44 39.51 -4.55 -12.75
N ALA A 45 38.91 -5.14 -11.71
CA ALA A 45 39.19 -4.79 -10.32
C ALA A 45 40.60 -5.22 -9.90
N LYS A 46 41.06 -6.41 -10.35
CA LYS A 46 42.42 -6.88 -10.12
C LYS A 46 43.46 -5.97 -10.75
N ALA A 47 43.27 -5.57 -12.02
CA ALA A 47 44.15 -4.63 -12.70
C ALA A 47 44.21 -3.25 -12.01
N LEU A 48 43.08 -2.75 -11.51
CA LEU A 48 43.03 -1.46 -10.80
C LEU A 48 43.68 -1.52 -9.40
N MET A 49 43.53 -2.65 -8.70
CA MET A 49 44.19 -2.90 -7.40
C MET A 49 45.70 -3.02 -7.54
N GLU A 50 46.16 -3.68 -8.61
CA GLU A 50 47.57 -3.85 -8.96
C GLU A 50 48.21 -2.51 -9.37
N GLN A 51 47.51 -1.69 -10.16
CA GLN A 51 47.96 -0.33 -10.54
C GLN A 51 48.10 0.62 -9.33
N LYS A 52 47.37 0.37 -8.24
CA LYS A 52 47.37 1.20 -7.03
C LYS A 52 48.09 0.58 -5.83
N GLY A 53 48.69 -0.60 -5.99
CA GLY A 53 49.41 -1.29 -4.91
C GLY A 53 48.53 -1.65 -3.70
N LEU A 54 47.24 -1.93 -3.93
CA LEU A 54 46.26 -2.23 -2.88
C LEU A 54 45.95 -3.73 -2.84
N THR A 55 45.91 -4.31 -1.65
CA THR A 55 45.53 -5.72 -1.48
C THR A 55 44.02 -5.88 -1.30
N LYS A 56 43.47 -7.04 -1.71
CA LYS A 56 42.05 -7.38 -1.55
C LYS A 56 41.55 -7.18 -0.11
N GLN A 57 42.36 -7.55 0.88
CA GLN A 57 42.05 -7.39 2.30
C GLN A 57 41.98 -5.92 2.75
N GLN A 58 42.82 -5.04 2.19
CA GLN A 58 42.78 -3.60 2.50
C GLN A 58 41.52 -2.93 1.94
N VAL A 59 41.10 -3.32 0.73
CA VAL A 59 39.87 -2.81 0.10
C VAL A 59 38.62 -3.32 0.83
N GLU A 60 38.61 -4.58 1.27
CA GLU A 60 37.53 -5.15 2.08
C GLU A 60 37.42 -4.50 3.48
N ALA A 61 38.54 -4.17 4.11
CA ALA A 61 38.57 -3.47 5.40
C ALA A 61 38.01 -2.04 5.32
N GLU A 62 38.28 -1.33 4.23
CA GLU A 62 37.77 0.03 3.96
C GLU A 62 36.27 0.03 3.63
N LEU A 63 35.79 -1.02 2.93
CA LEU A 63 34.36 -1.26 2.68
C LEU A 63 33.60 -1.62 3.97
N LYS A 64 34.20 -2.40 4.88
CA LYS A 64 33.61 -2.70 6.21
C LYS A 64 33.50 -1.47 7.11
N LYS A 65 34.53 -0.59 7.12
CA LYS A 65 34.45 0.71 7.83
C LYS A 65 33.31 1.60 7.34
N THR A 66 32.95 1.51 6.06
CA THR A 66 31.84 2.30 5.47
C THR A 66 30.47 1.63 5.60
N THR A 67 30.42 0.32 5.91
CA THR A 67 29.17 -0.46 6.03
C THR A 67 28.59 -0.41 7.46
N THR A 68 29.47 -0.26 8.47
CA THR A 68 29.07 -0.15 9.89
C THR A 68 28.24 1.11 10.19
N ALA A 69 28.29 2.14 9.32
CA ALA A 69 27.49 3.36 9.46
C ALA A 69 26.04 3.24 8.92
N THR A 70 25.67 2.13 8.25
CA THR A 70 24.33 1.97 7.63
C THR A 70 23.50 0.82 8.22
N GLN A 71 24.07 -0.01 9.12
CA GLN A 71 23.37 -1.19 9.65
C GLN A 71 22.61 -0.98 10.98
N GLU A 72 22.68 0.18 11.63
CA GLU A 72 21.87 0.46 12.84
C GLU A 72 20.47 1.04 12.55
N VAL A 73 20.05 1.22 11.29
CA VAL A 73 18.77 1.92 10.98
C VAL A 73 17.67 1.00 10.42
N SER A 74 17.91 -0.31 10.23
CA SER A 74 16.92 -1.21 9.61
C SER A 74 16.41 -2.39 10.45
N GLN A 75 16.67 -2.43 11.77
CA GLN A 75 16.16 -3.48 12.66
C GLN A 75 15.08 -3.04 13.66
N THR A 76 14.30 -1.98 13.38
CA THR A 76 13.23 -1.52 14.30
C THR A 76 11.85 -1.35 13.65
N GLN A 77 11.48 -2.17 12.66
CA GLN A 77 10.10 -2.13 12.10
C GLN A 77 9.46 -3.47 11.70
N GLU A 78 9.95 -4.61 12.20
CA GLU A 78 9.22 -5.89 12.07
C GLU A 78 9.18 -6.63 13.42
N GLU A 79 8.50 -6.03 14.39
CA GLU A 79 7.86 -6.74 15.49
C GLU A 79 6.71 -5.83 15.95
N ILE A 80 5.61 -6.43 16.41
CA ILE A 80 4.27 -5.82 16.63
C ILE A 80 3.38 -5.79 15.38
N ASN A 81 2.87 -6.96 15.01
CA ASN A 81 1.45 -7.13 14.68
C ASN A 81 1.16 -8.63 14.61
N ASN A 82 0.96 -9.22 15.77
CA ASN A 82 0.19 -10.44 15.95
C ASN A 82 -0.32 -10.39 17.38
N ASP A 83 -1.56 -9.94 17.57
CA ASP A 83 -2.36 -10.34 18.73
C ASP A 83 -3.84 -10.39 18.34
N VAL A 84 -4.31 -11.62 18.37
CA VAL A 84 -5.65 -12.16 18.58
C VAL A 84 -6.68 -11.16 19.09
N GLU A 85 -7.77 -11.00 18.32
CA GLU A 85 -9.01 -10.39 18.79
C GLU A 85 -9.65 -11.26 19.89
N VAL A 86 -9.65 -10.75 21.12
CA VAL A 86 -10.62 -11.14 22.15
C VAL A 86 -11.54 -9.96 22.39
N THR A 87 -12.80 -10.14 22.03
CA THR A 87 -13.90 -9.22 22.24
C THR A 87 -14.25 -9.10 23.72
N THR A 88 -14.08 -7.92 24.30
CA THR A 88 -14.93 -7.46 25.41
C THR A 88 -15.18 -5.97 25.26
N ASP A 89 -16.42 -5.62 24.92
CA ASP A 89 -16.99 -4.29 25.03
C ASP A 89 -16.83 -3.74 26.45
N ILE A 90 -16.35 -2.50 26.58
CA ILE A 90 -16.87 -1.40 27.41
C ILE A 90 -16.03 -0.16 27.07
N LYS A 91 -16.66 0.88 26.50
CA LYS A 91 -16.08 2.22 26.35
C LYS A 91 -16.15 2.97 27.70
N PRO A 92 -15.09 3.74 28.02
CA PRO A 92 -15.29 5.19 28.12
C PRO A 92 -14.30 5.97 27.25
N SER A 93 -14.83 7.01 26.62
CA SER A 93 -14.18 7.89 25.66
C SER A 93 -13.20 8.87 26.31
N ILE A 94 -11.89 8.62 26.19
CA ILE A 94 -10.86 9.66 26.06
C ILE A 94 -9.79 9.14 25.07
N ARG A 95 -9.85 9.59 23.82
CA ARG A 95 -8.74 9.39 22.86
C ARG A 95 -7.62 10.36 23.23
N ILE A 96 -6.66 9.90 24.03
CA ILE A 96 -5.37 10.56 24.14
C ILE A 96 -4.58 10.21 22.87
N ASP A 97 -4.29 11.22 22.05
CA ASP A 97 -3.47 11.10 20.84
C ASP A 97 -2.10 10.47 21.19
N LYS A 98 -1.86 9.23 20.74
CA LYS A 98 -0.58 8.49 20.87
C LYS A 98 0.63 9.17 20.17
N LYS A 99 0.48 10.39 19.64
CA LYS A 99 1.55 11.17 18.99
C LYS A 99 2.39 12.05 19.93
N LEU A 100 1.97 12.25 21.18
CA LEU A 100 2.62 13.20 22.11
C LEU A 100 3.84 12.65 22.88
N THR A 101 4.24 11.39 22.71
CA THR A 101 5.34 10.76 23.48
C THR A 101 6.67 10.62 22.75
N ARG A 102 6.92 11.37 21.67
CA ARG A 102 8.30 11.50 21.16
C ARG A 102 9.06 12.48 22.05
N LYS A 103 10.09 12.03 22.79
CA LYS A 103 11.11 12.92 23.38
C LYS A 103 11.68 13.78 22.23
N ILE A 104 11.24 15.03 22.11
CA ILE A 104 11.72 15.95 21.10
C ILE A 104 13.13 16.36 21.53
N ASN A 105 14.16 15.72 20.97
CA ASN A 105 15.53 16.18 21.08
C ASN A 105 15.84 17.09 19.87
N PRO A 106 15.94 18.42 20.07
CA PRO A 106 16.26 19.38 19.00
C PRO A 106 17.70 19.23 18.47
N PHE A 107 18.53 18.43 19.14
CA PHE A 107 19.91 18.09 18.79
C PHE A 107 20.07 16.69 18.17
N ALA A 108 18.98 15.91 18.04
CA ALA A 108 19.06 14.63 17.34
C ALA A 108 19.58 14.84 15.92
N LEU A 109 20.56 14.03 15.52
CA LEU A 109 21.11 14.03 14.17
C LEU A 109 19.96 13.74 13.20
N LYS A 110 19.63 14.72 12.36
CA LYS A 110 18.69 14.53 11.26
C LYS A 110 19.49 14.21 10.01
N SER A 111 19.05 13.20 9.26
CA SER A 111 19.65 12.91 7.97
C SER A 111 19.47 14.11 7.02
N THR A 112 20.41 14.30 6.10
CA THR A 112 20.29 15.32 5.03
C THR A 112 19.00 15.14 4.24
N ALA A 113 18.62 13.89 3.96
CA ALA A 113 17.36 13.55 3.32
C ALA A 113 16.13 14.03 4.09
N ASP A 114 16.11 13.92 5.42
CA ASP A 114 15.01 14.42 6.25
C ASP A 114 14.94 15.95 6.27
N ILE A 115 16.09 16.61 6.25
CA ILE A 115 16.20 18.07 6.17
C ILE A 115 15.67 18.55 4.80
N ASP A 116 16.11 17.94 3.70
CA ASP A 116 15.67 18.27 2.35
C ASP A 116 14.18 17.97 2.16
N LYS A 117 13.67 16.89 2.75
CA LYS A 117 12.24 16.57 2.78
C LYS A 117 11.44 17.61 3.55
N GLN A 118 11.97 18.16 4.64
CA GLN A 118 11.30 19.24 5.38
C GLN A 118 11.34 20.57 4.62
N LEU A 119 12.46 20.91 3.98
CA LEU A 119 12.63 22.11 3.17
C LEU A 119 11.73 22.07 1.93
N SER A 120 11.75 20.97 1.17
CA SER A 120 10.89 20.77 0.01
C SER A 120 9.41 20.80 0.36
N LYS A 121 8.99 20.23 1.51
CA LYS A 121 7.61 20.35 1.99
C LYS A 121 7.19 21.81 2.26
N LYS A 122 8.07 22.61 2.87
CA LYS A 122 7.79 24.04 3.11
C LYS A 122 7.69 24.84 1.81
N GLN A 123 8.43 24.45 0.77
CA GLN A 123 8.42 25.13 -0.54
C GLN A 123 7.28 24.64 -1.47
N GLN A 124 6.88 23.37 -1.41
CA GLN A 124 5.88 22.77 -2.31
C GLN A 124 4.43 23.22 -2.03
N PHE A 125 4.11 23.70 -0.82
CA PHE A 125 2.75 24.16 -0.49
C PHE A 125 2.28 25.32 -1.38
N LEU A 126 3.21 26.08 -1.97
CA LEU A 126 2.94 27.27 -2.77
C LEU A 126 2.38 26.98 -4.19
N VAL A 127 2.38 25.73 -4.68
CA VAL A 127 2.21 25.46 -6.13
C VAL A 127 1.00 24.58 -6.48
N LYS A 128 0.41 23.80 -5.56
CA LYS A 128 -0.44 22.65 -5.96
C LYS A 128 -1.96 22.80 -5.87
N LYS A 129 -2.53 23.89 -5.36
CA LYS A 129 -3.99 23.97 -5.15
C LYS A 129 -4.72 24.62 -6.33
N LYS A 130 -5.43 23.82 -7.14
CA LYS A 130 -6.33 24.34 -8.18
C LYS A 130 -7.55 24.98 -7.54
N LEU A 131 -7.64 26.32 -7.57
CA LEU A 131 -8.77 27.06 -7.01
C LEU A 131 -10.02 26.93 -7.89
N LYS A 132 -11.19 26.89 -7.24
CA LYS A 132 -12.51 26.95 -7.91
C LYS A 132 -13.10 28.34 -7.75
N ARG A 133 -13.96 28.75 -8.68
CA ARG A 133 -14.71 30.01 -8.58
C ARG A 133 -15.71 29.97 -7.43
N TYR A 134 -15.75 31.02 -6.61
CA TYR A 134 -16.60 31.07 -5.43
C TYR A 134 -18.08 30.89 -5.77
N SER A 135 -18.56 31.65 -6.76
CA SER A 135 -19.96 31.64 -7.20
C SER A 135 -20.42 30.30 -7.78
N SER A 136 -19.51 29.44 -8.25
CA SER A 136 -19.86 28.12 -8.77
C SER A 136 -20.54 27.24 -7.73
N ARG A 137 -20.31 27.47 -6.43
CA ARG A 137 -20.96 26.71 -5.34
C ARG A 137 -22.45 27.00 -5.20
N PHE A 138 -22.90 28.17 -5.62
CA PHE A 138 -24.28 28.62 -5.42
C PHE A 138 -25.27 27.92 -6.36
N PHE A 139 -24.85 27.60 -7.59
CA PHE A 139 -25.69 27.01 -8.62
C PHE A 139 -25.53 25.48 -8.75
N VAL A 140 -24.96 24.82 -7.72
CA VAL A 140 -24.72 23.37 -7.71
C VAL A 140 -25.83 22.61 -6.98
N ASN A 141 -26.70 23.30 -6.24
CA ASN A 141 -27.83 22.67 -5.58
C ASN A 141 -28.77 22.05 -6.64
N LYS A 142 -29.00 20.74 -6.53
CA LYS A 142 -29.82 19.93 -7.46
C LYS A 142 -31.27 19.75 -7.00
N ASN A 143 -31.73 20.54 -6.02
CA ASN A 143 -33.12 20.49 -5.60
C ASN A 143 -34.02 20.74 -6.82
N VAL A 144 -34.77 19.69 -7.20
CA VAL A 144 -35.73 19.76 -8.30
C VAL A 144 -36.91 20.56 -7.77
N LEU A 145 -37.04 21.82 -8.20
CA LEU A 145 -38.25 22.60 -7.94
C LEU A 145 -39.39 21.97 -8.74
N SER A 146 -40.34 21.33 -8.04
CA SER A 146 -41.66 21.10 -8.61
C SER A 146 -42.46 22.39 -8.47
N SER A 147 -42.67 23.12 -9.57
CA SER A 147 -43.42 24.38 -9.57
C SER A 147 -44.86 24.24 -9.05
N SER A 148 -45.42 23.02 -9.06
CA SER A 148 -46.73 22.68 -8.48
C SER A 148 -46.74 22.51 -6.96
N SER A 149 -45.57 22.43 -6.32
CA SER A 149 -45.43 22.23 -4.86
C SER A 149 -45.21 23.53 -4.07
N LEU A 150 -44.99 24.65 -4.76
CA LEU A 150 -44.82 25.95 -4.12
C LEU A 150 -46.18 26.61 -3.86
N PRO A 151 -46.38 27.20 -2.66
CA PRO A 151 -47.58 27.98 -2.40
C PRO A 151 -47.66 29.14 -3.40
N THR A 152 -48.85 29.37 -3.97
CA THR A 152 -49.07 30.47 -4.90
C THR A 152 -48.72 31.80 -4.22
N PRO A 153 -47.86 32.63 -4.84
CA PRO A 153 -47.59 33.96 -4.31
C PRO A 153 -48.86 34.82 -4.29
N ASP A 154 -49.11 35.53 -3.19
CA ASP A 154 -50.26 36.46 -3.07
C ASP A 154 -50.29 37.52 -4.18
N SER A 155 -49.13 37.87 -4.72
CA SER A 155 -48.92 38.84 -5.80
C SER A 155 -49.17 38.27 -7.21
N TYR A 156 -49.44 36.97 -7.34
CA TYR A 156 -49.72 36.33 -8.62
C TYR A 156 -50.96 36.96 -9.28
N ILE A 157 -50.88 37.33 -10.56
CA ILE A 157 -52.03 37.87 -11.31
C ILE A 157 -52.66 36.72 -12.10
N ILE A 158 -53.92 36.42 -11.79
CA ILE A 158 -54.67 35.34 -12.44
C ILE A 158 -54.86 35.66 -13.92
N SER A 159 -54.46 34.74 -14.77
CA SER A 159 -54.48 34.86 -16.23
C SER A 159 -55.43 33.85 -16.86
N ASN A 160 -55.79 34.09 -18.13
CA ASN A 160 -56.66 33.19 -18.88
C ASN A 160 -55.98 31.80 -19.03
N GLY A 161 -56.76 30.73 -18.85
CA GLY A 161 -56.27 29.34 -18.88
C GLY A 161 -55.66 28.83 -17.57
N ASP A 162 -55.58 29.66 -16.53
CA ASP A 162 -55.27 29.24 -15.17
C ASP A 162 -56.38 28.33 -14.61
N ALA A 163 -56.03 27.39 -13.72
CA ALA A 163 -57.01 26.58 -13.01
C ALA A 163 -56.80 26.68 -11.50
N LEU A 164 -57.89 26.75 -10.75
CA LEU A 164 -57.89 26.78 -9.29
C LEU A 164 -58.42 25.46 -8.75
N VAL A 165 -58.02 25.08 -7.55
CA VAL A 165 -58.75 24.12 -6.71
C VAL A 165 -59.55 24.93 -5.69
N VAL A 166 -60.86 24.72 -5.67
CA VAL A 166 -61.79 25.23 -4.67
C VAL A 166 -62.33 24.03 -3.91
N TYR A 167 -61.83 23.80 -2.70
CA TYR A 167 -62.31 22.77 -1.80
C TYR A 167 -63.21 23.41 -0.73
N ILE A 168 -64.46 22.99 -0.72
CA ILE A 168 -65.48 23.38 0.24
C ILE A 168 -65.63 22.21 1.20
N TYR A 169 -65.60 22.47 2.51
CA TYR A 169 -65.71 21.41 3.51
C TYR A 169 -66.48 21.84 4.76
N GLY A 170 -67.07 20.89 5.49
CA GLY A 170 -67.89 21.13 6.68
C GLY A 170 -69.27 20.50 6.56
N ASP A 171 -70.29 21.29 6.24
CA ASP A 171 -71.66 20.78 6.01
C ASP A 171 -71.75 19.87 4.76
N ARG A 172 -70.92 20.16 3.75
CA ARG A 172 -70.71 19.34 2.54
C ARG A 172 -69.27 19.44 2.10
N ASP A 173 -68.73 18.31 1.66
CA ASP A 173 -67.36 18.22 1.14
C ASP A 173 -67.42 18.13 -0.40
N GLU A 174 -67.05 19.21 -1.06
CA GLU A 174 -67.07 19.34 -2.53
C GLU A 174 -65.77 19.94 -3.03
N THR A 175 -65.22 19.41 -4.12
CA THR A 175 -64.00 19.94 -4.76
C THR A 175 -64.29 20.32 -6.20
N TYR A 176 -63.99 21.57 -6.55
CA TYR A 176 -64.13 22.10 -7.89
C TYR A 176 -62.77 22.53 -8.45
N THR A 177 -62.56 22.28 -9.74
CA THR A 177 -61.34 22.68 -10.46
C THR A 177 -61.65 23.66 -11.61
N PRO A 178 -62.20 24.86 -11.32
CA PRO A 178 -62.58 25.79 -12.35
C PRO A 178 -61.37 26.33 -13.12
N THR A 179 -61.52 26.45 -14.44
CA THR A 179 -60.52 27.05 -15.34
C THR A 179 -60.99 28.44 -15.76
N VAL A 180 -60.07 29.42 -15.73
CA VAL A 180 -60.33 30.81 -16.12
C VAL A 180 -60.53 30.89 -17.63
N LYS A 181 -61.75 31.25 -18.06
CA LYS A 181 -62.14 31.42 -19.45
C LYS A 181 -61.51 32.68 -20.06
N ASN A 182 -61.62 32.84 -21.37
CA ASN A 182 -61.04 33.97 -22.11
C ASN A 182 -61.61 35.34 -21.72
N ASP A 183 -62.84 35.38 -21.20
CA ASP A 183 -63.49 36.57 -20.66
C ASP A 183 -63.08 36.88 -19.20
N GLY A 184 -62.16 36.09 -18.63
CA GLY A 184 -61.68 36.23 -17.26
C GLY A 184 -62.61 35.65 -16.18
N THR A 185 -63.65 34.90 -16.57
CA THR A 185 -64.59 34.29 -15.63
C THR A 185 -64.26 32.84 -15.30
N ILE A 186 -64.71 32.39 -14.14
CA ILE A 186 -64.81 30.97 -13.78
C ILE A 186 -66.25 30.60 -13.49
N GLU A 187 -66.62 29.37 -13.82
CA GLU A 187 -67.93 28.82 -13.47
C GLU A 187 -67.83 27.88 -12.28
N LEU A 188 -68.68 28.13 -11.27
CA LEU A 188 -68.84 27.25 -10.12
C LEU A 188 -70.30 26.78 -10.04
N PRO A 189 -70.55 25.48 -9.84
CA PRO A 189 -71.90 24.97 -9.63
C PRO A 189 -72.61 25.70 -8.48
N TYR A 190 -73.90 26.00 -8.68
CA TYR A 190 -74.79 26.68 -7.72
C TYR A 190 -74.47 28.16 -7.42
N VAL A 191 -73.30 28.68 -7.81
CA VAL A 191 -72.91 30.09 -7.63
C VAL A 191 -72.92 30.87 -8.95
N GLY A 192 -72.69 30.20 -10.08
CA GLY A 192 -72.68 30.81 -11.42
C GLY A 192 -71.30 31.38 -11.81
N PRO A 193 -71.25 32.22 -12.87
CA PRO A 193 -70.01 32.81 -13.36
C PRO A 193 -69.47 33.89 -12.42
N ILE A 194 -68.16 33.85 -12.14
CA ILE A 194 -67.46 34.80 -11.28
C ILE A 194 -66.20 35.31 -11.99
N THR A 195 -66.07 36.63 -12.12
CA THR A 195 -64.88 37.26 -12.72
C THR A 195 -63.71 37.26 -11.73
N ILE A 196 -62.59 36.63 -12.12
CA ILE A 196 -61.35 36.60 -11.32
C ILE A 196 -60.09 36.87 -12.17
N GLY A 197 -60.18 36.81 -13.49
CA GLY A 197 -59.08 37.12 -14.40
C GLY A 197 -58.62 38.57 -14.24
N GLY A 198 -57.30 38.77 -14.21
CA GLY A 198 -56.68 40.08 -13.97
C GLY A 198 -56.58 40.49 -12.50
N MET A 199 -57.19 39.75 -11.56
CA MET A 199 -57.04 40.01 -10.13
C MET A 199 -55.75 39.39 -9.58
N ARG A 200 -55.20 39.97 -8.51
CA ARG A 200 -54.19 39.29 -7.71
C ARG A 200 -54.83 38.08 -7.01
N PHE A 201 -54.07 37.01 -6.84
CA PHE A 201 -54.56 35.77 -6.25
C PHE A 201 -55.16 35.99 -4.86
N ILE A 202 -54.54 36.84 -4.04
CA ILE A 202 -55.08 37.19 -2.72
C ILE A 202 -56.44 37.89 -2.78
N ASP A 203 -56.64 38.74 -3.79
CA ASP A 203 -57.88 39.50 -3.98
C ASP A 203 -58.98 38.58 -4.56
N ALA A 204 -58.62 37.73 -5.52
CA ALA A 204 -59.50 36.71 -6.08
C ALA A 204 -59.97 35.69 -5.02
N LYS A 205 -59.06 35.23 -4.15
CA LYS A 205 -59.38 34.34 -3.03
C LYS A 205 -60.42 34.97 -2.09
N LYS A 206 -60.20 36.22 -1.69
CA LYS A 206 -61.18 36.97 -0.87
C LYS A 206 -62.52 37.13 -1.60
N HIS A 207 -62.49 37.46 -2.88
CA HIS A 207 -63.68 37.63 -3.70
C HIS A 207 -64.50 36.34 -3.81
N LEU A 208 -63.83 35.21 -4.06
CA LEU A 208 -64.44 33.88 -4.14
C LEU A 208 -65.06 33.45 -2.82
N ILE A 209 -64.34 33.60 -1.70
CA ILE A 209 -64.86 33.28 -0.37
C ILE A 209 -66.13 34.11 -0.08
N ALA A 210 -66.14 35.39 -0.42
CA ALA A 210 -67.30 36.26 -0.21
C ALA A 210 -68.53 35.84 -1.03
N LYS A 211 -68.33 35.30 -2.25
CA LYS A 211 -69.41 34.76 -3.09
C LYS A 211 -69.89 33.40 -2.59
N LEU A 212 -68.97 32.51 -2.23
CA LEU A 212 -69.26 31.17 -1.74
C LEU A 212 -70.02 31.19 -0.41
N LYS A 213 -69.66 32.06 0.54
CA LYS A 213 -70.37 32.22 1.83
C LYS A 213 -71.86 32.56 1.70
N LYS A 214 -72.31 33.12 0.57
CA LYS A 214 -73.73 33.42 0.33
C LYS A 214 -74.56 32.15 0.09
N HIS A 215 -73.94 31.11 -0.47
CA HIS A 215 -74.59 29.86 -0.84
C HIS A 215 -74.24 28.71 0.14
N TYR A 216 -73.04 28.75 0.74
CA TYR A 216 -72.54 27.75 1.69
C TYR A 216 -72.29 28.41 3.06
N LYS A 217 -73.33 28.52 3.91
CA LYS A 217 -73.29 29.30 5.16
C LYS A 217 -72.52 28.66 6.31
N LEU A 218 -72.44 27.32 6.34
CA LEU A 218 -71.82 26.51 7.41
C LEU A 218 -70.57 25.74 6.92
N SER A 219 -69.97 26.20 5.82
CA SER A 219 -68.79 25.57 5.22
C SER A 219 -67.57 26.49 5.30
N GLU A 220 -66.40 25.87 5.37
CA GLU A 220 -65.10 26.52 5.20
C GLU A 220 -64.56 26.30 3.77
N PHE A 221 -63.63 27.14 3.35
CA PHE A 221 -63.15 27.18 1.95
C PHE A 221 -61.63 27.16 1.88
N TYR A 222 -61.09 26.16 1.19
CA TYR A 222 -59.68 26.11 0.79
C TYR A 222 -59.58 26.39 -0.71
N ILE A 223 -58.90 27.49 -1.04
CA ILE A 223 -58.68 27.94 -2.43
C ILE A 223 -57.18 28.03 -2.68
N ASN A 224 -56.71 27.32 -3.71
CA ASN A 224 -55.33 27.34 -4.16
C ASN A 224 -55.26 27.23 -5.70
N MET A 225 -54.12 27.53 -6.30
CA MET A 225 -53.93 27.32 -7.74
C MET A 225 -53.61 25.84 -8.03
N GLN A 226 -54.22 25.31 -9.07
CA GLN A 226 -53.91 23.99 -9.63
C GLN A 226 -52.97 24.09 -10.83
N LYS A 227 -53.19 25.09 -11.68
CA LYS A 227 -52.44 25.31 -12.91
C LYS A 227 -52.18 26.79 -13.09
N TYR A 228 -50.92 27.12 -13.38
CA TYR A 228 -50.48 28.48 -13.66
C TYR A 228 -50.26 28.68 -15.16
N SER A 229 -50.48 29.90 -15.61
CA SER A 229 -50.10 30.37 -16.93
C SER A 229 -48.59 30.31 -17.10
N THR A 230 -48.17 29.91 -18.29
CA THR A 230 -46.75 29.85 -18.65
C THR A 230 -46.36 31.07 -19.47
N ILE A 231 -45.19 31.62 -19.18
CA ILE A 231 -44.50 32.61 -20.02
C ILE A 231 -43.36 31.94 -20.76
N GLN A 232 -43.09 32.42 -21.97
CA GLN A 232 -41.89 32.07 -22.73
C GLN A 232 -40.88 33.20 -22.66
N VAL A 233 -39.66 32.87 -22.24
CA VAL A 233 -38.52 33.79 -22.13
C VAL A 233 -37.31 33.24 -22.84
N THR A 234 -36.43 34.13 -23.30
CA THR A 234 -35.21 33.76 -24.03
C THR A 234 -33.99 33.94 -23.13
N LEU A 235 -33.18 32.90 -22.96
CA LEU A 235 -31.90 32.95 -22.24
C LEU A 235 -30.74 32.80 -23.21
N ILE A 236 -29.86 33.80 -23.25
CA ILE A 236 -28.66 33.80 -24.11
C ILE A 236 -27.40 34.21 -23.34
N GLY A 237 -26.25 33.82 -23.89
CA GLY A 237 -24.93 34.14 -23.35
C GLY A 237 -24.28 32.96 -22.63
N ASP A 238 -23.40 33.27 -21.67
CA ASP A 238 -22.49 32.30 -21.06
C ASP A 238 -23.17 31.47 -19.95
N VAL A 239 -24.08 30.60 -20.35
CA VAL A 239 -24.85 29.72 -19.46
C VAL A 239 -24.67 28.26 -19.86
N LYS A 240 -25.00 27.30 -18.98
CA LYS A 240 -24.85 25.88 -19.32
C LYS A 240 -25.81 25.40 -20.41
N ALA A 241 -27.00 25.99 -20.48
CA ALA A 241 -28.02 25.65 -21.48
C ALA A 241 -28.75 26.91 -21.98
N PRO A 242 -28.25 27.59 -23.03
CA PRO A 242 -28.96 28.72 -23.65
C PRO A 242 -30.18 28.23 -24.47
N GLY A 243 -31.21 29.06 -24.60
CA GLY A 243 -32.41 28.71 -25.36
C GLY A 243 -33.70 29.39 -24.91
N LEU A 244 -34.82 28.91 -25.44
CA LEU A 244 -36.18 29.31 -25.04
C LEU A 244 -36.65 28.48 -23.84
N TYR A 245 -37.20 29.15 -22.84
CA TYR A 245 -37.71 28.52 -21.61
C TYR A 245 -39.18 28.86 -21.41
N ASN A 246 -39.99 27.83 -21.17
CA ASN A 246 -41.37 27.99 -20.71
C ASN A 246 -41.37 27.88 -19.18
N LEU A 247 -41.71 28.98 -18.50
CA LEU A 247 -41.69 29.11 -17.06
C LEU A 247 -43.08 29.52 -16.56
N ALA A 248 -43.37 29.36 -15.26
CA ALA A 248 -44.59 29.93 -14.69
C ALA A 248 -44.56 31.48 -14.77
N SER A 249 -45.70 32.15 -14.93
CA SER A 249 -45.76 33.60 -15.17
C SER A 249 -45.28 34.49 -14.01
N PHE A 250 -45.07 33.92 -12.82
CA PHE A 250 -44.45 34.59 -11.67
C PHE A 250 -42.95 34.31 -11.53
N SER A 251 -42.35 33.59 -12.47
CA SER A 251 -40.94 33.19 -12.39
C SER A 251 -40.01 34.39 -12.49
N THR A 252 -38.89 34.29 -11.79
CA THR A 252 -37.83 35.28 -11.73
C THR A 252 -36.57 34.80 -12.47
N ILE A 253 -35.53 35.63 -12.49
CA ILE A 253 -34.24 35.22 -13.09
C ILE A 253 -33.62 34.01 -12.37
N LYS A 254 -33.90 33.83 -11.07
CA LYS A 254 -33.38 32.71 -10.29
C LYS A 254 -33.94 31.40 -10.83
N ASP A 255 -35.24 31.37 -11.07
CA ASP A 255 -35.95 30.19 -11.59
C ASP A 255 -35.45 29.83 -12.99
N LEU A 256 -35.24 30.86 -13.84
CA LEU A 256 -34.65 30.68 -15.17
C LEU A 256 -33.22 30.11 -15.11
N LEU A 257 -32.37 30.64 -14.22
CA LEU A 257 -30.98 30.15 -14.08
C LEU A 257 -30.90 28.76 -13.46
N LEU A 258 -31.84 28.40 -12.59
CA LEU A 258 -31.96 27.04 -12.07
C LEU A 258 -32.42 26.08 -13.18
N ALA A 259 -33.43 26.46 -13.95
CA ALA A 259 -33.92 25.70 -15.10
C ALA A 259 -32.82 25.47 -16.16
N SER A 260 -31.92 26.44 -16.35
CA SER A 260 -30.77 26.34 -17.25
C SER A 260 -29.56 25.58 -16.70
N LYS A 261 -29.70 24.95 -15.52
CA LYS A 261 -28.64 24.21 -14.80
C LYS A 261 -27.48 25.09 -14.31
N GLY A 262 -27.71 26.40 -14.23
CA GLY A 262 -26.77 27.40 -13.74
C GLY A 262 -25.85 27.98 -14.82
N LEU A 263 -24.83 28.68 -14.35
CA LEU A 263 -23.90 29.44 -15.17
C LEU A 263 -22.60 28.67 -15.44
N ASN A 264 -21.90 29.00 -16.53
CA ASN A 264 -20.57 28.49 -16.79
C ASN A 264 -19.52 29.14 -15.85
N PRO A 265 -18.34 28.51 -15.63
CA PRO A 265 -17.30 29.07 -14.78
C PRO A 265 -16.72 30.41 -15.25
N THR A 266 -16.92 30.78 -16.51
CA THR A 266 -16.49 32.04 -17.15
C THR A 266 -17.55 33.14 -17.09
N ALA A 267 -18.80 32.79 -16.75
CA ALA A 267 -19.95 33.68 -16.83
C ALA A 267 -19.95 34.76 -15.76
N SER A 268 -20.40 35.97 -16.05
CA SER A 268 -20.59 36.99 -15.02
C SER A 268 -21.75 36.63 -14.10
N VAL A 269 -21.51 36.70 -12.80
CA VAL A 269 -22.59 36.63 -11.79
C VAL A 269 -23.01 38.00 -11.30
N ARG A 270 -22.34 39.05 -11.77
CA ARG A 270 -22.52 40.44 -11.31
C ARG A 270 -23.16 41.36 -12.35
N ASN A 271 -23.19 40.93 -13.61
CA ASN A 271 -23.71 41.72 -14.74
C ASN A 271 -24.61 40.83 -15.62
N ILE A 272 -25.80 40.52 -15.10
CA ILE A 272 -26.84 39.78 -15.82
C ILE A 272 -27.99 40.73 -16.16
N LYS A 273 -28.28 40.88 -17.45
CA LYS A 273 -29.24 41.89 -17.96
C LYS A 273 -30.57 41.25 -18.33
N ILE A 274 -31.66 41.89 -17.94
CA ILE A 274 -33.01 41.56 -18.42
C ILE A 274 -33.42 42.64 -19.41
N LYS A 275 -33.84 42.23 -20.61
CA LYS A 275 -34.26 43.10 -21.70
C LYS A 275 -35.73 42.82 -22.04
N ARG A 276 -36.54 43.87 -22.11
CA ARG A 276 -37.97 43.85 -22.45
C ARG A 276 -38.25 44.95 -23.46
N ASP A 277 -38.98 44.66 -24.52
CA ASP A 277 -39.34 45.62 -25.58
C ASP A 277 -38.15 46.42 -26.12
N GLY A 278 -37.00 45.76 -26.31
CA GLY A 278 -35.79 46.40 -26.81
C GLY A 278 -34.94 47.13 -25.77
N LYS A 279 -35.42 47.36 -24.53
CA LYS A 279 -34.71 48.13 -23.48
C LYS A 279 -34.23 47.25 -22.33
N ILE A 280 -33.07 47.58 -21.73
CA ILE A 280 -32.58 46.91 -20.52
C ILE A 280 -33.41 47.42 -19.33
N ILE A 281 -34.22 46.55 -18.74
CA ILE A 281 -35.08 46.90 -17.61
C ILE A 281 -34.36 46.73 -16.27
N LYS A 282 -33.40 45.81 -16.18
CA LYS A 282 -32.69 45.52 -14.94
C LYS A 282 -31.31 44.92 -15.21
N ASN A 283 -30.33 45.30 -14.41
CA ASN A 283 -29.05 44.60 -14.27
C ASN A 283 -29.00 43.94 -12.88
N VAL A 284 -28.64 42.66 -12.84
CA VAL A 284 -28.70 41.83 -11.63
C VAL A 284 -27.28 41.48 -11.20
N ASP A 285 -26.95 41.80 -9.94
CA ASP A 285 -25.70 41.46 -9.28
C ASP A 285 -25.96 40.42 -8.17
N PHE A 286 -25.51 39.18 -8.36
CA PHE A 286 -25.70 38.13 -7.35
C PHE A 286 -24.76 38.27 -6.15
N TYR A 287 -23.73 39.11 -6.19
CA TYR A 287 -22.90 39.35 -5.01
C TYR A 287 -23.68 40.04 -3.89
N ASP A 288 -24.72 40.82 -4.22
CA ASP A 288 -25.62 41.42 -3.23
C ASP A 288 -26.34 40.35 -2.40
N LEU A 289 -26.64 39.20 -2.99
CA LEU A 289 -27.19 38.05 -2.26
C LEU A 289 -26.09 37.30 -1.49
N LEU A 290 -24.96 37.05 -2.14
CA LEU A 290 -23.90 36.17 -1.61
C LEU A 290 -23.16 36.76 -0.41
N PHE A 291 -22.96 38.08 -0.38
CA PHE A 291 -22.15 38.75 0.64
C PHE A 291 -22.95 39.73 1.50
N HIS A 292 -24.00 40.36 0.94
CA HIS A 292 -24.81 41.35 1.68
C HIS A 292 -26.17 40.79 2.16
N ALA A 293 -26.48 39.53 1.84
CA ALA A 293 -27.77 38.88 2.14
C ALA A 293 -29.01 39.67 1.65
N ASN A 294 -28.84 40.53 0.65
CA ASN A 294 -29.91 41.32 0.08
C ASN A 294 -30.80 40.47 -0.84
N GLN A 295 -32.10 40.77 -0.89
CA GLN A 295 -33.00 40.13 -1.84
C GLN A 295 -32.62 40.53 -3.28
N VAL A 296 -32.04 39.58 -4.01
CA VAL A 296 -31.75 39.73 -5.44
C VAL A 296 -32.89 39.13 -6.27
N SER A 297 -33.25 39.81 -7.36
CA SER A 297 -34.23 39.35 -8.36
C SER A 297 -35.70 39.30 -7.90
N THR A 298 -36.24 40.40 -7.36
CA THR A 298 -37.69 40.58 -7.18
C THR A 298 -38.44 40.85 -8.49
N THR A 299 -37.72 41.06 -9.60
CA THR A 299 -38.31 41.34 -10.91
C THR A 299 -38.89 40.05 -11.52
N ILE A 300 -40.21 40.01 -11.65
CA ILE A 300 -40.93 38.96 -12.36
C ILE A 300 -40.66 39.10 -13.88
N LEU A 301 -40.31 37.99 -14.51
CA LEU A 301 -40.13 37.90 -15.95
C LEU A 301 -41.50 37.94 -16.65
N LYS A 302 -41.55 38.51 -17.85
CA LYS A 302 -42.76 38.57 -18.68
C LYS A 302 -42.53 37.84 -20.00
N GLN A 303 -43.65 37.52 -20.66
CA GLN A 303 -43.66 36.99 -22.01
C GLN A 303 -42.75 37.82 -22.94
N GLY A 304 -41.81 37.15 -23.62
CA GLY A 304 -40.89 37.79 -24.56
C GLY A 304 -39.64 38.43 -23.94
N ASP A 305 -39.45 38.35 -22.62
CA ASP A 305 -38.22 38.84 -21.99
C ASP A 305 -36.97 38.09 -22.49
N ILE A 306 -35.88 38.83 -22.68
CA ILE A 306 -34.57 38.29 -23.04
C ILE A 306 -33.61 38.50 -21.87
N VAL A 307 -33.10 37.41 -21.31
CA VAL A 307 -32.08 37.41 -20.27
C VAL A 307 -30.71 37.15 -20.91
N ILE A 308 -29.77 38.06 -20.66
CA ILE A 308 -28.44 38.06 -21.24
C ILE A 308 -27.40 37.90 -20.13
N VAL A 309 -26.66 36.80 -20.17
CA VAL A 309 -25.54 36.53 -19.28
C VAL A 309 -24.23 36.79 -20.04
N SER A 310 -23.52 37.84 -19.69
CA SER A 310 -22.21 38.15 -20.28
C SER A 310 -21.08 37.37 -19.60
N GLU A 311 -19.92 37.27 -20.24
CA GLU A 311 -18.69 36.76 -19.61
C GLU A 311 -18.19 37.69 -18.48
N ALA A 312 -17.49 37.12 -17.50
CA ALA A 312 -16.87 37.86 -16.41
C ALA A 312 -15.63 38.60 -16.91
N LYS A 313 -15.60 39.93 -16.73
CA LYS A 313 -14.51 40.78 -17.23
C LYS A 313 -13.23 40.69 -16.40
N LYS A 314 -13.36 40.52 -15.08
CA LYS A 314 -12.24 40.58 -14.13
C LYS A 314 -12.37 39.47 -13.10
N LEU A 315 -11.59 38.42 -13.27
CA LEU A 315 -11.46 37.29 -12.37
C LEU A 315 -10.11 37.34 -11.66
N VAL A 316 -10.14 37.30 -10.34
CA VAL A 316 -8.96 37.38 -9.49
C VAL A 316 -8.97 36.24 -8.50
N SER A 317 -7.81 35.61 -8.31
CA SER A 317 -7.67 34.48 -7.40
C SER A 317 -6.99 34.92 -6.10
N ILE A 318 -7.44 34.37 -4.98
CA ILE A 318 -6.81 34.57 -3.67
C ILE A 318 -6.65 33.24 -2.94
N ASP A 319 -5.43 32.95 -2.50
CA ASP A 319 -5.06 31.74 -1.74
C ASP A 319 -4.21 32.07 -0.51
N GLY A 320 -3.85 31.02 0.24
CA GLY A 320 -3.00 31.10 1.41
C GLY A 320 -3.81 31.22 2.70
N TYR A 321 -3.41 32.12 3.58
CA TYR A 321 -3.96 32.27 4.93
C TYR A 321 -5.18 33.20 4.96
N VAL A 322 -6.19 32.87 4.16
CA VAL A 322 -7.52 33.50 4.14
C VAL A 322 -8.60 32.51 4.56
N ASN A 323 -9.75 33.02 5.00
CA ASN A 323 -10.86 32.16 5.44
C ASN A 323 -11.47 31.36 4.27
N GLN A 324 -11.56 31.97 3.08
CA GLN A 324 -12.16 31.36 1.91
C GLN A 324 -11.32 31.58 0.65
N ALA A 325 -10.35 30.69 0.41
CA ALA A 325 -9.57 30.67 -0.83
C ALA A 325 -10.44 30.26 -2.04
N ALA A 326 -10.47 31.09 -3.09
CA ALA A 326 -11.26 30.89 -4.30
C ALA A 326 -10.88 31.90 -5.40
N ILE A 327 -11.53 31.78 -6.57
CA ILE A 327 -11.52 32.80 -7.63
C ILE A 327 -12.79 33.65 -7.49
N PHE A 328 -12.65 34.97 -7.49
CA PHE A 328 -13.73 35.95 -7.35
C PHE A 328 -13.82 36.86 -8.57
N GLU A 329 -15.04 37.31 -8.90
CA GLU A 329 -15.29 38.34 -9.91
C GLU A 329 -15.30 39.73 -9.25
N LEU A 330 -14.44 40.62 -9.75
CA LEU A 330 -14.32 42.00 -9.26
C LEU A 330 -14.87 43.01 -10.28
N LYS A 331 -15.36 44.15 -9.78
CA LYS A 331 -15.68 45.32 -10.61
C LYS A 331 -14.41 46.11 -10.92
N GLU A 332 -14.47 47.04 -11.88
CA GLU A 332 -13.28 47.76 -12.33
C GLU A 332 -12.54 48.53 -11.23
N LYS A 333 -13.29 49.08 -10.26
CA LYS A 333 -12.78 49.90 -9.17
C LYS A 333 -12.58 49.16 -7.82
N GLU A 334 -12.76 47.84 -7.78
CA GLU A 334 -12.60 47.08 -6.53
C GLU A 334 -11.12 46.77 -6.25
N SER A 335 -10.72 46.89 -4.97
CA SER A 335 -9.34 46.79 -4.52
C SER A 335 -9.00 45.44 -3.88
N LEU A 336 -7.73 45.27 -3.53
CA LEU A 336 -7.24 44.11 -2.77
C LEU A 336 -7.99 43.95 -1.44
N ALA A 337 -8.34 45.05 -0.76
CA ALA A 337 -9.10 44.98 0.49
C ALA A 337 -10.48 44.34 0.28
N THR A 338 -11.20 44.73 -0.78
CA THR A 338 -12.51 44.14 -1.13
C THR A 338 -12.38 42.66 -1.47
N LEU A 339 -11.33 42.26 -2.19
CA LEU A 339 -11.06 40.85 -2.46
C LEU A 339 -10.83 40.04 -1.18
N ILE A 340 -10.07 40.58 -0.23
CA ILE A 340 -9.83 39.96 1.08
C ILE A 340 -11.15 39.84 1.87
N GLU A 341 -12.01 40.84 1.79
CA GLU A 341 -13.35 40.82 2.40
C GLU A 341 -14.23 39.71 1.80
N TYR A 342 -14.29 39.59 0.46
CA TYR A 342 -15.00 38.48 -0.20
C TYR A 342 -14.42 37.10 0.15
N ALA A 343 -13.12 37.03 0.45
CA ALA A 343 -12.48 35.83 0.97
C ALA A 343 -12.79 35.57 2.47
N GLY A 344 -13.67 36.36 3.08
CA GLY A 344 -14.04 36.26 4.49
C GLY A 344 -12.97 36.80 5.45
N GLY A 345 -12.00 37.57 4.96
CA GLY A 345 -10.89 38.09 5.75
C GLY A 345 -9.67 37.18 5.81
N MET A 346 -8.61 37.70 6.44
CA MET A 346 -7.36 36.98 6.71
C MET A 346 -7.50 36.09 7.96
N LYS A 347 -6.82 34.95 7.98
CA LYS A 347 -6.73 34.12 9.19
C LYS A 347 -5.93 34.85 10.30
N PRO A 348 -6.15 34.53 11.58
CA PRO A 348 -5.41 35.18 12.68
C PRO A 348 -3.89 35.04 12.61
N ASN A 349 -3.40 33.94 12.02
CA ASN A 349 -1.98 33.67 11.82
C ASN A 349 -1.49 34.03 10.40
N ALA A 350 -2.20 34.91 9.70
CA ALA A 350 -1.78 35.43 8.41
C ALA A 350 -0.83 36.62 8.56
N SER A 351 0.15 36.74 7.68
CA SER A 351 1.03 37.91 7.63
C SER A 351 0.31 39.09 6.99
N LYS A 352 0.27 40.23 7.70
CA LYS A 352 -0.14 41.52 7.14
C LYS A 352 0.94 42.15 6.23
N ARG A 353 2.15 41.60 6.24
CA ARG A 353 3.28 41.99 5.40
C ARG A 353 3.48 40.99 4.28
N ASN A 354 4.06 41.43 3.17
CA ASN A 354 4.43 40.57 2.06
C ASN A 354 3.25 39.80 1.43
N ILE A 355 2.12 40.46 1.19
CA ILE A 355 1.06 39.90 0.35
C ILE A 355 1.60 39.87 -1.08
N VAL A 356 1.70 38.68 -1.66
CA VAL A 356 2.30 38.50 -2.99
C VAL A 356 1.20 38.46 -4.03
N ILE A 357 1.38 39.22 -5.10
CA ILE A 357 0.45 39.30 -6.22
C ILE A 357 1.23 38.99 -7.49
N LYS A 358 0.86 37.91 -8.18
CA LYS A 358 1.35 37.64 -9.53
C LYS A 358 0.38 38.25 -10.53
N ARG A 359 0.90 39.11 -11.40
CA ARG A 359 0.13 39.86 -12.39
C ARG A 359 0.70 39.62 -13.78
N TYR A 360 -0.20 39.46 -14.75
CA TYR A 360 0.16 39.43 -16.16
C TYR A 360 0.26 40.86 -16.66
N ASP A 361 1.46 41.28 -17.09
CA ASP A 361 1.70 42.58 -17.68
C ASP A 361 1.66 42.46 -19.21
N GLN A 362 0.63 43.06 -19.82
CA GLN A 362 0.40 43.10 -21.27
C GLN A 362 0.54 41.73 -21.98
N ASN A 363 0.21 40.63 -21.29
CA ASN A 363 0.38 39.25 -21.75
C ASN A 363 1.82 38.82 -22.15
N ASN A 364 2.84 39.67 -21.91
CA ASN A 364 4.23 39.41 -22.31
C ASN A 364 5.11 38.94 -21.15
N LYS A 365 4.82 39.38 -19.92
CA LYS A 365 5.61 39.03 -18.72
C LYS A 365 4.71 38.83 -17.51
N ILE A 366 5.13 37.94 -16.61
CA ILE A 366 4.52 37.80 -15.28
C ILE A 366 5.36 38.63 -14.30
N VAL A 367 4.76 39.65 -13.70
CA VAL A 367 5.38 40.46 -12.65
C VAL A 367 4.89 40.00 -11.29
N THR A 368 5.78 39.99 -10.31
CA THR A 368 5.43 39.69 -8.91
C THR A 368 5.51 40.97 -8.11
N LEU A 369 4.37 41.40 -7.57
CA LEU A 369 4.23 42.58 -6.72
C LEU A 369 4.13 42.13 -5.27
N THR A 370 4.68 42.93 -4.37
CA THR A 370 4.58 42.72 -2.92
C THR A 370 3.87 43.92 -2.31
N VAL A 371 2.76 43.67 -1.62
CA VAL A 371 1.88 44.70 -1.07
C VAL A 371 1.71 44.48 0.43
N GLU A 372 1.70 45.55 1.22
CA GLU A 372 1.32 45.48 2.62
C GLU A 372 -0.19 45.64 2.79
N TYR A 373 -0.77 45.01 3.82
CA TYR A 373 -2.21 45.11 4.08
C TYR A 373 -2.67 46.57 4.26
N ALA A 374 -1.82 47.46 4.81
CA ALA A 374 -2.12 48.88 4.95
C ALA A 374 -2.39 49.59 3.60
N GLN A 375 -1.85 49.08 2.50
CA GLN A 375 -2.02 49.61 1.14
C GLN A 375 -3.17 48.93 0.39
N ALA A 376 -3.77 47.88 0.95
CA ALA A 376 -4.74 47.04 0.26
C ALA A 376 -6.01 47.81 -0.19
N GLY A 377 -6.40 48.86 0.55
CA GLY A 377 -7.56 49.68 0.21
C GLY A 377 -7.41 50.42 -1.12
N ASN A 378 -6.20 50.89 -1.43
CA ASN A 378 -5.91 51.70 -2.62
C ASN A 378 -5.34 50.87 -3.79
N PHE A 379 -5.05 49.59 -3.56
CA PHE A 379 -4.44 48.72 -4.56
C PHE A 379 -5.50 48.14 -5.49
N LEU A 380 -5.61 48.66 -6.71
CA LEU A 380 -6.56 48.18 -7.73
C LEU A 380 -6.10 46.84 -8.34
N MET A 381 -7.06 45.93 -8.50
CA MET A 381 -6.82 44.59 -9.03
C MET A 381 -7.04 44.53 -10.54
N ASN A 382 -6.22 43.74 -11.23
CA ASN A 382 -6.30 43.46 -12.67
C ASN A 382 -6.88 42.07 -12.93
N ASN A 383 -7.46 41.88 -14.11
CA ASN A 383 -7.94 40.57 -14.52
C ASN A 383 -6.78 39.57 -14.57
N GLY A 384 -6.98 38.37 -14.01
CA GLY A 384 -5.97 37.32 -13.96
C GLY A 384 -4.98 37.44 -12.79
N ASP A 385 -5.07 38.46 -11.95
CA ASP A 385 -4.22 38.58 -10.77
C ASP A 385 -4.34 37.35 -9.84
N GLN A 386 -3.20 36.92 -9.31
CA GLN A 386 -3.12 35.81 -8.36
C GLN A 386 -2.52 36.30 -7.05
N VAL A 387 -3.36 36.38 -6.02
CA VAL A 387 -3.00 36.85 -4.68
C VAL A 387 -2.68 35.67 -3.78
N TYR A 388 -1.57 35.74 -3.07
CA TYR A 388 -1.20 34.77 -2.04
C TYR A 388 -0.86 35.47 -0.73
N ILE A 389 -1.50 35.03 0.36
CA ILE A 389 -1.25 35.53 1.71
C ILE A 389 -0.46 34.49 2.51
N TYR A 390 0.76 34.85 2.92
CA TYR A 390 1.64 34.00 3.72
C TYR A 390 1.19 33.90 5.19
N PRO A 391 1.59 32.84 5.93
CA PRO A 391 1.47 32.85 7.38
C PRO A 391 2.36 33.92 8.00
N LEU A 392 2.06 34.28 9.25
CA LEU A 392 2.94 35.08 10.07
C LEU A 392 4.32 34.41 10.15
N ASP A 393 5.38 35.19 9.97
CA ASP A 393 6.75 34.70 10.05
C ASP A 393 7.05 34.20 11.47
N PHE A 394 7.62 33.00 11.55
CA PHE A 394 8.11 32.39 12.78
C PHE A 394 9.06 33.31 13.57
N SER A 395 9.81 34.18 12.87
CA SER A 395 10.70 35.17 13.49
C SER A 395 9.99 36.21 14.38
N MET A 396 8.67 36.34 14.25
CA MET A 396 7.83 37.27 15.03
C MET A 396 7.27 36.65 16.32
N VAL A 397 7.59 35.39 16.63
CA VAL A 397 7.16 34.74 17.87
C VAL A 397 8.17 35.04 18.99
N ALA A 398 7.80 35.91 19.93
CA ALA A 398 8.61 36.26 21.10
C ALA A 398 8.55 35.17 22.20
N SER A 399 8.94 33.96 21.85
CA SER A 399 8.99 32.80 22.74
C SER A 399 10.30 32.03 22.60
N ILE A 400 10.73 31.37 23.66
CA ILE A 400 11.74 30.31 23.59
C ILE A 400 11.07 28.94 23.68
N ASN A 401 11.77 27.87 23.33
CA ASN A 401 11.28 26.51 23.53
C ASN A 401 12.19 25.77 24.51
N ILE A 402 11.59 25.08 25.47
CA ILE A 402 12.29 24.27 26.47
C ILE A 402 11.94 22.80 26.26
N TYR A 403 12.97 21.96 26.21
CA TYR A 403 12.91 20.53 25.94
C TYR A 403 13.78 19.75 26.93
N GLY A 404 13.70 18.42 26.88
CA GLY A 404 14.53 17.52 27.69
C GLY A 404 13.87 17.11 29.00
N ASN A 405 14.64 17.00 30.09
CA ASN A 405 14.22 16.45 31.39
C ASN A 405 13.43 17.46 32.25
N VAL A 406 12.35 17.96 31.68
CA VAL A 406 11.43 18.91 32.31
C VAL A 406 10.00 18.37 32.30
N ILE A 407 9.20 18.79 33.27
CA ILE A 407 7.80 18.33 33.43
C ILE A 407 6.92 18.85 32.29
N ARG A 408 7.14 20.09 31.84
CA ARG A 408 6.32 20.74 30.80
C ARG A 408 7.21 21.24 29.64
N PRO A 409 7.62 20.38 28.70
CA PRO A 409 8.32 20.84 27.51
C PRO A 409 7.38 21.68 26.62
N GLY A 410 7.91 22.66 25.90
CA GLY A 410 7.13 23.49 25.00
C GLY A 410 7.60 24.95 24.91
N SER A 411 6.73 25.82 24.41
CA SER A 411 7.02 27.24 24.22
C SER A 411 6.77 28.05 25.49
N TYR A 412 7.74 28.88 25.85
CA TYR A 412 7.71 29.78 27.00
C TYR A 412 7.86 31.23 26.54
N HIS A 413 7.17 32.14 27.21
CA HIS A 413 7.29 33.58 26.95
C HIS A 413 8.73 34.05 27.23
N LEU A 414 9.29 34.84 26.33
CA LEU A 414 10.59 35.48 26.53
C LEU A 414 10.45 36.65 27.53
N PRO A 415 11.14 36.62 28.70
CA PRO A 415 11.09 37.71 29.67
C PRO A 415 11.55 39.05 29.09
N LYS A 416 11.12 40.16 29.69
CA LYS A 416 11.45 41.52 29.22
C LYS A 416 12.95 41.83 29.20
N ASP A 417 13.68 41.29 30.17
CA ASP A 417 15.15 41.38 30.27
C ASP A 417 15.87 40.34 29.42
N ALA A 418 15.12 39.44 28.77
CA ALA A 418 15.61 38.37 27.91
C ALA A 418 16.69 37.48 28.59
N THR A 419 16.58 37.21 29.89
CA THR A 419 17.51 36.32 30.60
C THR A 419 16.88 34.97 30.93
N LEU A 420 17.68 33.90 30.87
CA LEU A 420 17.27 32.56 31.30
C LEU A 420 17.06 32.52 32.81
N ASN A 421 17.82 33.31 33.59
CA ASN A 421 17.67 33.42 35.03
C ASN A 421 16.27 33.91 35.41
N SER A 422 15.79 34.99 34.79
CA SER A 422 14.44 35.50 35.03
C SER A 422 13.36 34.51 34.61
N LEU A 423 13.57 33.79 33.50
CA LEU A 423 12.66 32.73 33.06
C LEU A 423 12.60 31.59 34.09
N LEU A 424 13.74 31.02 34.47
CA LEU A 424 13.80 29.90 35.40
C LEU A 424 13.31 30.29 36.79
N LYS A 425 13.63 31.49 37.28
CA LYS A 425 13.10 32.00 38.56
C LYS A 425 11.57 32.02 38.59
N ALA A 426 10.94 32.43 37.48
CA ALA A 426 9.48 32.41 37.37
C ALA A 426 8.91 30.97 37.38
N GLN A 427 9.58 30.03 36.71
CA GLN A 427 9.12 28.62 36.66
C GLN A 427 9.40 27.84 37.95
N LEU A 428 10.48 28.18 38.66
CA LEU A 428 10.93 27.51 39.88
C LEU A 428 10.30 28.07 41.17
N ARG A 429 9.32 28.98 41.05
CA ARG A 429 8.62 29.58 42.20
C ARG A 429 8.05 28.54 43.18
N TYR A 430 7.64 27.38 42.67
CA TYR A 430 7.08 26.29 43.48
C TYR A 430 8.11 25.19 43.81
N GLY A 431 9.41 25.43 43.56
CA GLY A 431 10.49 24.48 43.80
C GLY A 431 10.90 23.67 42.56
N LYS A 432 12.10 23.07 42.62
CA LYS A 432 12.75 22.39 41.47
C LYS A 432 11.91 21.23 40.92
N ASN A 433 11.23 20.48 41.78
CA ASN A 433 10.44 19.29 41.41
C ASN A 433 9.12 19.62 40.68
N HIS A 434 8.77 20.90 40.52
CA HIS A 434 7.60 21.34 39.74
C HIS A 434 7.96 21.75 38.31
N PHE A 435 9.26 21.80 37.99
CA PHE A 435 9.76 22.14 36.67
C PHE A 435 10.64 21.04 36.08
N PHE A 436 11.54 20.46 36.87
CA PHE A 436 12.46 19.40 36.45
C PHE A 436 11.92 18.01 36.81
N LEU A 437 12.20 17.02 35.96
CA LEU A 437 11.96 15.61 36.28
C LEU A 437 13.09 15.07 37.19
N PRO A 438 12.88 13.94 37.91
CA PRO A 438 13.96 13.24 38.60
C PRO A 438 15.13 12.92 37.67
N GLN A 439 16.34 12.79 38.23
CA GLN A 439 17.57 12.55 37.47
C GLN A 439 17.93 13.66 36.49
N THR A 440 17.51 14.92 36.68
CA THR A 440 18.03 16.04 35.87
C THR A 440 19.51 16.25 36.15
N TYR A 441 20.29 16.42 35.08
CA TYR A 441 21.69 16.78 35.17
C TYR A 441 21.84 18.30 35.20
N PHE A 442 22.09 18.84 36.38
CA PHE A 442 22.14 20.29 36.60
C PHE A 442 23.47 20.93 36.19
N ASP A 443 24.52 20.15 35.96
CA ASP A 443 25.84 20.70 35.63
C ASP A 443 26.02 20.98 34.14
N TYR A 444 25.02 20.69 33.31
CA TYR A 444 25.07 20.92 31.88
C TYR A 444 23.70 21.12 31.25
N ALA A 445 23.57 22.17 30.44
CA ALA A 445 22.44 22.39 29.53
C ALA A 445 22.94 23.07 28.25
N VAL A 446 22.13 23.01 27.19
CA VAL A 446 22.50 23.58 25.88
C VAL A 446 21.37 24.42 25.32
N ILE A 447 21.72 25.57 24.74
CA ILE A 447 20.83 26.36 23.88
C ILE A 447 21.24 26.19 22.42
N LYS A 448 20.28 25.82 21.57
CA LYS A 448 20.37 25.93 20.12
C LYS A 448 19.79 27.27 19.68
N ARG A 449 20.58 28.09 19.03
CA ARG A 449 20.19 29.43 18.57
C ARG A 449 20.36 29.56 17.08
N TYR A 450 19.40 30.19 16.42
CA TYR A 450 19.52 30.53 15.00
C TYR A 450 20.25 31.87 14.84
N ASP A 451 21.43 31.84 14.23
CA ASP A 451 22.20 33.03 13.88
C ASP A 451 21.62 33.64 12.60
N LYS A 452 20.89 34.74 12.74
CA LYS A 452 20.24 35.41 11.60
C LYS A 452 21.22 35.99 10.58
N LYS A 453 22.47 36.27 10.96
CA LYS A 453 23.48 36.84 10.06
C LYS A 453 24.15 35.77 9.22
N LEU A 454 24.46 34.63 9.84
CA LEU A 454 25.12 33.50 9.19
C LEU A 454 24.13 32.45 8.63
N LEU A 455 22.84 32.59 8.93
CA LEU A 455 21.76 31.70 8.53
C LEU A 455 21.94 30.24 9.00
N GLU A 456 22.63 30.04 10.12
CA GLU A 456 22.96 28.73 10.68
C GLU A 456 22.50 28.58 12.15
N TYR A 457 22.43 27.36 12.65
CA TYR A 457 22.21 27.11 14.08
C TYR A 457 23.54 26.95 14.81
N LYS A 458 23.71 27.71 15.89
CA LYS A 458 24.83 27.57 16.83
C LYS A 458 24.36 26.97 18.14
N THR A 459 25.26 26.26 18.81
CA THR A 459 24.99 25.62 20.11
C THR A 459 25.90 26.20 21.18
N PHE A 460 25.31 26.59 22.30
CA PHE A 460 26.04 27.12 23.45
C PHE A 460 25.71 26.25 24.66
N SER A 461 26.74 25.70 25.30
CA SER A 461 26.60 24.95 26.55
C SER A 461 26.88 25.86 27.76
N PHE A 462 26.28 25.54 28.89
CA PHE A 462 26.46 26.25 30.16
C PHE A 462 26.09 25.35 31.33
N ASN A 463 26.49 25.75 32.56
CA ASN A 463 26.12 25.05 33.78
C ASN A 463 24.72 25.53 34.24
N LEU A 464 23.74 24.63 34.26
CA LEU A 464 22.37 24.98 34.61
C LEU A 464 22.23 25.33 36.10
N ARG A 465 23.00 24.70 36.99
CA ARG A 465 23.05 25.00 38.43
C ARG A 465 23.51 26.42 38.67
N ASP A 466 24.57 26.85 38.02
CA ASP A 466 25.10 28.22 38.16
C ASP A 466 24.11 29.29 37.67
N VAL A 467 23.31 28.99 36.64
CA VAL A 467 22.23 29.89 36.20
C VAL A 467 21.09 29.97 37.21
N ILE A 468 20.69 28.83 37.78
CA ILE A 468 19.64 28.76 38.82
C ILE A 468 20.09 29.50 40.09
N ASP A 469 21.34 29.31 40.49
CA ASP A 469 21.93 29.92 41.69
C ASP A 469 22.35 31.39 41.47
N GLY A 470 22.21 31.91 40.25
CA GLY A 470 22.51 33.30 39.89
C GLY A 470 24.00 33.63 39.75
N LYS A 471 24.88 32.62 39.70
CA LYS A 471 26.33 32.77 39.48
C LYS A 471 26.69 33.01 38.01
N GLN A 472 25.83 32.58 37.09
CA GLN A 472 25.99 32.77 35.65
C GLN A 472 24.73 33.39 35.03
N THR A 473 24.88 34.40 34.17
CA THR A 473 23.77 35.01 33.43
C THR A 473 23.78 34.54 31.98
N VAL A 474 22.65 34.02 31.50
CA VAL A 474 22.49 33.57 30.10
C VAL A 474 21.44 34.40 29.39
N LEU A 475 21.86 35.13 28.34
CA LEU A 475 20.96 35.91 27.48
C LEU A 475 20.23 35.00 26.49
N LEU A 476 18.95 35.25 26.31
CA LEU A 476 18.05 34.53 25.41
C LEU A 476 17.68 35.39 24.19
N GLN A 477 17.40 34.72 23.08
CA GLN A 477 16.83 35.32 21.86
C GLN A 477 15.51 34.63 21.51
N PRO A 478 14.61 35.32 20.80
CA PRO A 478 13.41 34.68 20.26
C PRO A 478 13.78 33.41 19.50
N GLN A 479 13.01 32.34 19.75
CA GLN A 479 13.15 31.01 19.16
C GLN A 479 14.33 30.15 19.64
N ASP A 480 15.10 30.59 20.63
CA ASP A 480 16.10 29.73 21.27
C ASP A 480 15.48 28.41 21.72
N GLN A 481 16.21 27.31 21.51
CA GLN A 481 15.81 25.98 21.95
C GLN A 481 16.72 25.54 23.09
N LEU A 482 16.22 25.64 24.31
CA LEU A 482 16.87 25.14 25.51
C LEU A 482 16.59 23.65 25.67
N TYR A 483 17.63 22.85 25.90
CA TYR A 483 17.50 21.44 26.27
C TYR A 483 18.19 21.17 27.60
N ILE A 484 17.46 20.50 28.48
CA ILE A 484 17.90 20.11 29.82
C ILE A 484 18.11 18.61 29.82
N PHE A 485 19.31 18.16 30.17
CA PHE A 485 19.67 16.74 30.10
C PHE A 485 19.23 15.99 31.35
N ALA A 486 18.93 14.71 31.19
CA ALA A 486 18.89 13.76 32.30
C ALA A 486 20.30 13.19 32.56
N GLN A 487 20.56 12.70 33.77
CA GLN A 487 21.85 12.08 34.13
C GLN A 487 22.15 10.87 33.24
N ASN A 488 21.13 10.08 32.89
CA ASN A 488 21.26 8.95 31.98
C ASN A 488 21.39 9.34 30.49
N ASP A 489 21.18 10.62 30.13
CA ASP A 489 21.54 11.10 28.79
C ASP A 489 23.08 11.26 28.66
N ILE A 490 23.82 11.26 29.77
CA ILE A 490 25.26 11.58 29.84
C ILE A 490 26.08 10.43 30.44
N PHE A 491 25.56 9.74 31.46
CA PHE A 491 26.21 8.60 32.11
C PHE A 491 25.46 7.31 31.74
N SER A 492 26.18 6.25 31.34
CA SER A 492 25.55 4.95 31.13
C SER A 492 25.07 4.36 32.45
N ASN A 493 23.85 3.87 32.50
CA ASN A 493 23.40 3.06 33.62
C ASN A 493 24.30 1.82 33.73
N ALA A 494 24.90 1.61 34.90
CA ALA A 494 25.61 0.38 35.19
C ALA A 494 24.66 -0.81 35.02
N TYR A 495 25.15 -1.88 34.37
CA TYR A 495 24.38 -3.10 34.16
C TYR A 495 25.28 -4.32 34.33
N VAL A 496 24.69 -5.48 34.55
CA VAL A 496 25.36 -6.81 34.49
C VAL A 496 24.69 -7.58 33.35
N THR A 497 25.42 -8.41 32.63
CA THR A 497 24.85 -9.27 31.59
C THR A 497 24.71 -10.70 32.12
N THR A 498 23.58 -11.34 31.86
CA THR A 498 23.41 -12.77 32.13
C THR A 498 23.17 -13.52 30.83
N ILE A 499 23.85 -14.63 30.63
CA ILE A 499 23.71 -15.47 29.45
C ILE A 499 23.63 -16.95 29.86
N GLY A 500 22.95 -17.76 29.04
CA GLY A 500 22.73 -19.17 29.31
C GLY A 500 21.38 -19.64 28.80
N SER A 501 21.34 -20.83 28.19
CA SER A 501 20.13 -21.45 27.63
C SER A 501 19.08 -21.82 28.70
N VAL A 502 19.51 -21.89 29.97
CA VAL A 502 18.67 -22.22 31.12
C VAL A 502 18.05 -21.01 31.81
N LEU A 503 18.32 -19.80 31.34
CA LEU A 503 17.72 -18.57 31.87
C LEU A 503 16.42 -18.24 31.13
N GLN A 504 15.39 -17.78 31.85
CA GLN A 504 14.13 -17.35 31.22
C GLN A 504 14.27 -16.03 30.47
N LYS A 505 15.06 -15.10 31.01
CA LYS A 505 15.27 -13.76 30.47
C LYS A 505 16.76 -13.39 30.48
N PRO A 506 17.58 -14.04 29.63
CA PRO A 506 18.98 -13.63 29.48
C PRO A 506 19.08 -12.22 28.91
N GLY A 507 20.13 -11.49 29.28
CA GLY A 507 20.39 -10.13 28.82
C GLY A 507 20.91 -9.20 29.91
N LYS A 508 20.81 -7.89 29.65
CA LYS A 508 21.32 -6.85 30.56
C LYS A 508 20.34 -6.60 31.71
N LEU A 509 20.84 -6.75 32.93
CA LEU A 509 20.18 -6.43 34.18
C LEU A 509 20.70 -5.11 34.74
N GLN A 510 19.82 -4.30 35.33
CA GLN A 510 20.21 -3.09 36.02
C GLN A 510 21.10 -3.44 37.23
N TYR A 511 22.33 -2.92 37.27
CA TYR A 511 23.23 -3.11 38.40
C TYR A 511 22.79 -2.26 39.59
N PHE A 512 22.97 -2.79 40.79
CA PHE A 512 22.87 -2.09 42.07
C PHE A 512 24.05 -2.46 42.97
N ASP A 513 24.41 -1.57 43.90
CA ASP A 513 25.57 -1.78 44.76
C ASP A 513 25.40 -3.02 45.64
N GLY A 514 26.38 -3.92 45.60
CA GLY A 514 26.39 -5.18 46.35
C GLY A 514 25.68 -6.35 45.66
N MET A 515 25.24 -6.20 44.40
CA MET A 515 24.63 -7.27 43.61
C MET A 515 25.53 -8.51 43.53
N THR A 516 24.97 -9.69 43.82
CA THR A 516 25.70 -10.97 43.78
C THR A 516 25.41 -11.77 42.50
N ILE A 517 26.21 -12.81 42.24
CA ILE A 517 25.93 -13.79 41.17
C ILE A 517 24.52 -14.37 41.32
N LEU A 518 24.12 -14.73 42.54
CA LEU A 518 22.81 -15.31 42.81
C LEU A 518 21.67 -14.32 42.52
N ASP A 519 21.85 -13.04 42.82
CA ASP A 519 20.86 -12.00 42.51
C ASP A 519 20.68 -11.86 40.99
N ALA A 520 21.78 -11.92 40.23
CA ALA A 520 21.73 -11.88 38.77
C ALA A 520 20.97 -13.08 38.19
N ILE A 521 21.25 -14.29 38.67
CA ILE A 521 20.57 -15.52 38.23
C ILE A 521 19.08 -15.48 38.57
N ASN A 522 18.74 -15.07 39.80
CA ASN A 522 17.35 -14.96 40.25
C ASN A 522 16.55 -13.92 39.44
N ALA A 523 17.15 -12.77 39.14
CA ALA A 523 16.52 -11.71 38.35
C ALA A 523 16.23 -12.15 36.90
N SER A 524 17.10 -13.00 36.32
CA SER A 524 16.91 -13.55 34.98
C SER A 524 15.95 -14.74 34.93
N GLY A 525 15.68 -15.38 36.08
CA GLY A 525 14.79 -16.52 36.21
C GLY A 525 15.36 -17.80 35.60
N ILE A 526 14.96 -18.95 36.13
CA ILE A 526 15.51 -20.27 35.75
C ILE A 526 14.43 -21.07 35.02
N ALA A 527 14.78 -21.60 33.86
CA ALA A 527 13.90 -22.38 32.97
C ALA A 527 14.23 -23.88 32.95
N GLY A 528 15.39 -24.29 33.49
CA GLY A 528 15.89 -25.66 33.39
C GLY A 528 16.87 -26.04 34.50
N ALA A 529 17.48 -27.23 34.38
CA ALA A 529 18.45 -27.73 35.33
C ALA A 529 19.79 -26.99 35.19
N LEU A 530 20.24 -26.36 36.28
CA LEU A 530 21.48 -25.61 36.35
C LEU A 530 22.67 -26.51 36.66
N ASP A 531 23.78 -26.32 35.94
CA ASP A 531 25.06 -26.86 36.38
C ASP A 531 25.55 -26.14 37.65
N ASP A 532 26.43 -26.80 38.42
CA ASP A 532 27.11 -26.14 39.53
C ASP A 532 28.17 -25.15 39.04
N MET A 533 28.67 -25.29 37.82
CA MET A 533 29.66 -24.39 37.24
C MET A 533 29.03 -23.10 36.72
N ILE A 534 29.55 -21.96 37.15
CA ILE A 534 29.20 -20.62 36.66
C ILE A 534 30.46 -19.93 36.17
N CYS A 535 30.43 -19.33 34.99
CA CYS A 535 31.52 -18.48 34.51
C CYS A 535 31.15 -17.01 34.70
N VAL A 536 32.01 -16.24 35.36
CA VAL A 536 31.88 -14.78 35.46
C VAL A 536 33.05 -14.14 34.74
N THR A 537 32.73 -13.32 33.75
CA THR A 537 33.70 -12.46 33.07
C THR A 537 33.59 -11.06 33.65
N THR A 538 34.64 -10.60 34.34
CA THR A 538 34.70 -9.24 34.88
C THR A 538 35.52 -8.32 34.01
N PHE A 539 35.01 -7.10 33.81
CA PHE A 539 35.67 -6.03 33.07
C PHE A 539 36.33 -5.00 33.99
N ASN A 540 36.11 -5.12 35.31
CA ASN A 540 36.69 -4.25 36.31
C ASN A 540 38.13 -4.68 36.64
N THR A 541 39.04 -4.50 35.68
CA THR A 541 40.46 -4.82 35.85
C THR A 541 41.32 -3.57 35.63
N PRO A 542 42.49 -3.42 36.32
CA PRO A 542 43.38 -2.27 36.14
C PRO A 542 43.85 -2.04 34.70
N THR A 543 43.79 -3.08 33.86
CA THR A 543 44.22 -3.07 32.45
C THR A 543 43.05 -2.95 31.47
N ASN A 544 41.79 -2.89 31.94
CA ASN A 544 40.57 -2.99 31.13
C ASN A 544 40.47 -4.24 30.25
N MET A 545 41.27 -5.28 30.52
CA MET A 545 41.13 -6.58 29.85
C MET A 545 40.17 -7.48 30.64
N PRO A 546 39.23 -8.17 29.98
CA PRO A 546 38.29 -9.05 30.66
C PRO A 546 39.03 -10.23 31.29
N LYS A 547 38.63 -10.61 32.51
CA LYS A 547 39.14 -11.78 33.22
C LYS A 547 38.00 -12.74 33.55
N MET A 548 38.19 -14.01 33.20
CA MET A 548 37.22 -15.07 33.47
C MET A 548 37.51 -15.76 34.81
N HIS A 549 36.46 -16.01 35.57
CA HIS A 549 36.47 -16.73 36.82
C HIS A 549 35.40 -17.81 36.81
N ILE A 550 35.74 -19.02 37.23
CA ILE A 550 34.79 -20.13 37.36
C ILE A 550 34.43 -20.27 38.84
N TYR A 551 33.14 -20.27 39.14
CA TYR A 551 32.56 -20.35 40.48
C TYR A 551 31.60 -21.52 40.59
N SER A 552 31.38 -22.00 41.82
CA SER A 552 30.34 -22.98 42.15
C SER A 552 29.03 -22.28 42.51
N LEU A 553 27.93 -22.67 41.89
CA LEU A 553 26.57 -22.19 42.17
C LEU A 553 26.19 -22.46 43.63
N ALA A 554 26.48 -23.66 44.12
CA ALA A 554 26.12 -24.06 45.48
C ALA A 554 26.96 -23.36 46.56
N LYS A 555 28.23 -23.04 46.28
CA LYS A 555 29.16 -22.52 47.29
C LYS A 555 29.38 -21.01 47.20
N ASP A 556 29.51 -20.47 46.00
CA ASP A 556 30.08 -19.13 45.78
C ASP A 556 29.04 -18.09 45.37
N ALA A 557 27.98 -18.50 44.67
CA ALA A 557 27.05 -17.57 44.00
C ALA A 557 26.40 -16.53 44.95
N LYS A 558 26.21 -16.89 46.23
CA LYS A 558 25.61 -16.00 47.24
C LYS A 558 26.60 -14.95 47.78
N TYR A 559 27.90 -15.17 47.66
CA TYR A 559 28.93 -14.36 48.33
C TYR A 559 29.76 -13.53 47.36
N ILE A 560 29.86 -13.93 46.10
CA ILE A 560 30.62 -13.19 45.10
C ILE A 560 29.80 -12.01 44.58
N GLN A 561 30.30 -10.81 44.86
CA GLN A 561 29.75 -9.56 44.36
C GLN A 561 30.21 -9.30 42.93
N LEU A 562 29.27 -8.85 42.11
CA LEU A 562 29.50 -8.42 40.75
C LEU A 562 29.88 -6.94 40.71
N HIS A 563 30.57 -6.55 39.64
CA HIS A 563 30.88 -5.16 39.33
C HIS A 563 30.07 -4.70 38.11
N PRO A 564 29.94 -3.37 37.90
CA PRO A 564 29.37 -2.84 36.68
C PRO A 564 30.02 -3.47 35.44
N TYR A 565 29.15 -3.90 34.52
CA TYR A 565 29.43 -4.51 33.22
C TYR A 565 29.90 -5.97 33.24
N ASP A 566 29.96 -6.61 34.41
CA ASP A 566 30.28 -8.04 34.49
C ASP A 566 29.26 -8.89 33.73
N GLU A 567 29.72 -10.04 33.24
CA GLU A 567 28.91 -11.03 32.53
C GLU A 567 28.90 -12.35 33.29
N VAL A 568 27.71 -12.88 33.55
CA VAL A 568 27.47 -14.14 34.25
C VAL A 568 26.90 -15.15 33.25
N GLU A 569 27.70 -16.15 32.90
CA GLU A 569 27.30 -17.27 32.07
C GLU A 569 26.94 -18.47 32.93
N VAL A 570 25.76 -19.02 32.65
CA VAL A 570 25.16 -20.10 33.40
C VAL A 570 24.91 -21.29 32.49
N TYR A 571 25.51 -22.43 32.83
CA TYR A 571 25.47 -23.63 32.00
C TYR A 571 24.27 -24.54 32.33
N ASN A 572 23.80 -25.25 31.31
CA ASN A 572 22.81 -26.31 31.49
C ASN A 572 23.50 -27.57 32.04
N TYR A 573 22.94 -28.14 33.11
CA TYR A 573 23.43 -29.38 33.71
C TYR A 573 23.61 -30.51 32.68
N TYR A 574 22.73 -30.58 31.68
CA TYR A 574 22.76 -31.63 30.66
C TYR A 574 23.76 -31.39 29.52
N ASP A 575 24.27 -30.16 29.36
CA ASP A 575 25.28 -29.84 28.34
C ASP A 575 26.69 -30.21 28.83
N THR A 576 26.89 -30.21 30.15
CA THR A 576 28.15 -30.50 30.85
C THR A 576 28.24 -31.95 31.35
N HIS A 577 27.11 -32.66 31.47
CA HIS A 577 27.06 -34.06 31.88
C HIS A 577 26.67 -34.97 30.70
N SER A 578 27.51 -35.96 30.38
CA SER A 578 27.29 -36.88 29.25
C SER A 578 26.03 -37.72 29.44
N LEU A 579 24.94 -37.31 28.78
CA LEU A 579 23.75 -38.11 28.60
C LEU A 579 24.09 -39.27 27.67
N LYS A 580 23.96 -40.51 28.17
CA LYS A 580 24.21 -41.75 27.43
C LYS A 580 22.89 -42.28 26.85
N PRO A 581 22.46 -41.91 25.63
CA PRO A 581 21.16 -42.30 25.12
C PRO A 581 21.17 -43.72 24.56
N VAL A 582 19.99 -44.34 24.53
CA VAL A 582 19.67 -45.53 23.75
C VAL A 582 18.47 -45.17 22.87
N SER A 583 18.47 -45.59 21.62
CA SER A 583 17.38 -45.27 20.69
C SER A 583 16.66 -46.50 20.19
N ILE A 584 15.37 -46.37 19.92
CA ILE A 584 14.57 -47.38 19.23
C ILE A 584 13.82 -46.73 18.07
N SER A 585 13.94 -47.35 16.89
CA SER A 585 13.38 -46.85 15.64
C SER A 585 12.81 -47.98 14.79
N GLY A 586 11.99 -47.64 13.79
CA GLY A 586 11.29 -48.60 12.94
C GLY A 586 9.86 -48.87 13.41
N GLU A 587 9.42 -50.13 13.38
CA GLU A 587 8.03 -50.53 13.67
C GLU A 587 7.69 -50.62 15.17
N VAL A 588 7.82 -49.48 15.84
CA VAL A 588 7.31 -49.24 17.20
C VAL A 588 6.30 -48.08 17.15
N LEU A 589 5.33 -48.04 18.08
CA LEU A 589 4.28 -47.01 18.03
C LEU A 589 4.85 -45.60 18.05
N HIS A 590 5.89 -45.37 18.87
CA HIS A 590 6.60 -44.11 18.95
C HIS A 590 8.11 -44.37 18.91
N PRO A 591 8.79 -44.05 17.80
CA PRO A 591 10.26 -44.00 17.79
C PRO A 591 10.74 -43.02 18.85
N ILE A 592 11.59 -43.49 19.77
CA ILE A 592 12.05 -42.68 20.91
C ILE A 592 13.54 -42.87 21.16
N LYS A 593 14.14 -41.84 21.72
CA LYS A 593 15.48 -41.86 22.30
C LYS A 593 15.33 -41.64 23.80
N VAL A 594 15.82 -42.60 24.59
CA VAL A 594 15.73 -42.54 26.06
C VAL A 594 17.12 -42.53 26.66
N TYR A 595 17.24 -42.02 27.88
CA TYR A 595 18.49 -42.10 28.61
C TYR A 595 18.72 -43.52 29.13
N TYR A 596 19.97 -43.98 29.04
CA TYR A 596 20.40 -45.26 29.55
C TYR A 596 20.35 -45.28 31.08
N GLU A 597 19.69 -46.29 31.63
CA GLU A 597 19.72 -46.63 33.04
C GLU A 597 20.39 -48.00 33.19
N LYS A 598 21.18 -48.21 34.26
CA LYS A 598 21.89 -49.48 34.48
C LYS A 598 20.89 -50.65 34.52
N GLY A 599 21.05 -51.61 33.61
CA GLY A 599 20.12 -52.75 33.46
C GLY A 599 18.88 -52.47 32.61
N LEU A 600 18.91 -51.45 31.73
CA LEU A 600 17.87 -51.23 30.74
C LEU A 600 17.76 -52.44 29.79
N THR A 601 16.58 -53.05 29.71
CA THR A 601 16.28 -54.17 28.81
C THR A 601 15.50 -53.70 27.59
N LEU A 602 15.55 -54.49 26.52
CA LEU A 602 14.77 -54.24 25.31
C LEU A 602 13.25 -54.21 25.59
N ASP A 603 12.75 -55.08 26.48
CA ASP A 603 11.35 -55.05 26.94
C ASP A 603 10.92 -53.68 27.49
N LYS A 604 11.73 -53.10 28.40
CA LYS A 604 11.45 -51.79 28.98
C LYS A 604 11.50 -50.69 27.92
N LEU A 605 12.45 -50.76 26.99
CA LEU A 605 12.57 -49.78 25.91
C LEU A 605 11.37 -49.81 24.96
N ILE A 606 10.91 -51.00 24.57
CA ILE A 606 9.71 -51.16 23.72
C ILE A 606 8.45 -50.68 24.44
N LYS A 607 8.29 -50.98 25.74
CA LYS A 607 7.16 -50.46 26.54
C LYS A 607 7.17 -48.93 26.59
N LYS A 608 8.33 -48.30 26.78
CA LYS A 608 8.48 -46.83 26.71
C LYS A 608 8.09 -46.29 25.32
N ALA A 609 8.39 -47.04 24.25
CA ALA A 609 7.98 -46.71 22.88
C ALA A 609 6.49 -46.94 22.59
N GLY A 610 5.70 -47.40 23.58
CA GLY A 610 4.28 -47.72 23.44
C GLY A 610 4.02 -49.13 22.91
N GLY A 611 5.05 -49.95 22.68
CA GLY A 611 4.94 -51.27 22.09
C GLY A 611 5.28 -51.30 20.60
N PHE A 612 5.15 -52.49 20.01
CA PHE A 612 5.32 -52.69 18.58
C PHE A 612 4.10 -52.19 17.79
N THR A 613 4.31 -51.73 16.56
CA THR A 613 3.19 -51.59 15.62
C THR A 613 2.70 -52.98 15.17
N PRO A 614 1.47 -53.11 14.66
CA PRO A 614 1.00 -54.37 14.04
C PRO A 614 1.84 -54.84 12.84
N ARG A 615 2.70 -53.96 12.30
CA ARG A 615 3.52 -54.17 11.11
C ARG A 615 4.94 -54.65 11.45
N ALA A 616 5.25 -54.77 12.75
CA ALA A 616 6.57 -55.11 13.24
C ALA A 616 6.97 -56.55 12.95
N TYR A 617 8.13 -56.75 12.36
CA TYR A 617 8.72 -58.06 12.11
C TYR A 617 9.50 -58.54 13.32
N LYS A 618 8.81 -59.18 14.26
CA LYS A 618 9.39 -59.67 15.53
C LYS A 618 10.50 -60.72 15.36
N LYS A 619 10.60 -61.34 14.19
CA LYS A 619 11.63 -62.33 13.87
C LYS A 619 13.01 -61.73 13.59
N LYS A 620 13.10 -60.41 13.41
CA LYS A 620 14.36 -59.72 13.19
C LYS A 620 14.36 -58.36 13.85
N ILE A 621 15.14 -58.22 14.91
CA ILE A 621 15.49 -56.94 15.54
C ILE A 621 17.00 -56.80 15.47
N SER A 622 17.50 -55.66 14.98
CA SER A 622 18.93 -55.36 15.02
C SER A 622 19.23 -54.34 16.10
N ILE A 623 20.32 -54.57 16.82
CA ILE A 623 20.90 -53.63 17.76
C ILE A 623 22.28 -53.29 17.22
N VAL A 624 22.47 -52.03 16.85
CA VAL A 624 23.77 -51.50 16.46
C VAL A 624 24.46 -51.00 17.71
N ARG A 625 25.56 -51.65 18.06
CA ARG A 625 26.39 -51.29 19.21
C ARG A 625 27.74 -50.80 18.72
N TYR A 626 28.20 -49.70 19.30
CA TYR A 626 29.51 -49.13 19.00
C TYR A 626 30.46 -49.38 20.16
N TYR A 627 31.67 -49.82 19.87
CA TYR A 627 32.76 -49.88 20.85
C TYR A 627 34.02 -49.27 20.22
N ILE A 628 34.88 -48.77 21.08
CA ILE A 628 36.19 -48.24 20.69
C ILE A 628 37.17 -49.40 20.86
N ASN A 629 37.88 -49.76 19.79
CA ASN A 629 38.90 -50.81 19.85
C ASN A 629 40.20 -50.29 20.51
N GLU A 630 41.18 -51.16 20.72
CA GLU A 630 42.45 -50.78 21.35
C GLU A 630 43.26 -49.73 20.56
N ALA A 631 42.92 -49.49 19.29
CA ALA A 631 43.52 -48.46 18.44
C ALA A 631 42.78 -47.11 18.45
N GLU A 632 41.84 -46.92 19.39
CA GLU A 632 40.96 -45.74 19.48
C GLU A 632 40.04 -45.54 18.26
N GLU A 633 39.83 -46.57 17.44
CA GLU A 633 38.93 -46.54 16.30
C GLU A 633 37.53 -47.01 16.69
N ARG A 634 36.50 -46.37 16.12
CA ARG A 634 35.10 -46.72 16.36
C ARG A 634 34.71 -47.91 15.47
N GLU A 635 34.50 -49.07 16.09
CA GLU A 635 33.90 -50.24 15.43
C GLU A 635 32.41 -50.35 15.72
N GLN A 636 31.67 -50.96 14.80
CA GLN A 636 30.25 -51.26 14.96
C GLN A 636 30.01 -52.77 14.94
N LYS A 637 29.21 -53.27 15.88
CA LYS A 637 28.72 -54.64 15.90
C LYS A 637 27.21 -54.63 15.84
N ILE A 638 26.68 -55.37 14.87
CA ILE A 638 25.25 -55.53 14.67
C ILE A 638 24.86 -56.85 15.34
N LEU A 639 24.04 -56.77 16.39
CA LEU A 639 23.46 -57.93 17.06
C LEU A 639 22.05 -58.13 16.51
N GLU A 640 21.78 -59.28 15.88
CA GLU A 640 20.46 -59.64 15.39
C GLU A 640 19.77 -60.61 16.35
N TYR A 641 18.50 -60.32 16.70
CA TYR A 641 17.69 -61.13 17.60
C TYR A 641 16.38 -61.55 16.94
N ASN A 642 16.03 -62.83 17.13
CA ASN A 642 14.71 -63.39 16.83
C ASN A 642 13.92 -63.53 18.15
N LEU A 643 12.79 -62.82 18.26
CA LEU A 643 12.00 -62.81 19.50
C LEU A 643 11.22 -64.09 19.76
N ASP A 644 11.11 -64.99 18.79
CA ASP A 644 10.54 -66.33 19.00
C ASP A 644 11.52 -67.23 19.78
N GLU A 645 12.83 -66.95 19.72
CA GLU A 645 13.91 -67.74 20.33
C GLU A 645 14.47 -67.06 21.60
N THR A 646 14.49 -65.73 21.66
CA THR A 646 15.02 -64.96 22.80
C THR A 646 13.97 -64.02 23.38
N PRO A 647 13.51 -64.21 24.63
CA PRO A 647 12.61 -63.29 25.31
C PRO A 647 13.17 -61.87 25.44
N LEU A 648 12.32 -60.86 25.24
CA LEU A 648 12.66 -59.43 25.33
C LEU A 648 13.34 -59.01 26.64
N SER A 649 13.05 -59.72 27.74
CA SER A 649 13.59 -59.44 29.06
C SER A 649 15.05 -59.90 29.23
N GLN A 650 15.56 -60.76 28.35
CA GLN A 650 16.94 -61.27 28.39
C GLN A 650 17.92 -60.39 27.60
N ILE A 651 17.41 -59.49 26.75
CA ILE A 651 18.24 -58.61 25.91
C ILE A 651 18.54 -57.33 26.70
N ILE A 652 19.78 -57.20 27.20
CA ILE A 652 20.27 -56.06 27.96
C ILE A 652 20.96 -55.08 27.01
N LEU A 653 20.55 -53.81 27.07
CA LEU A 653 21.09 -52.73 26.25
C LEU A 653 22.30 -52.10 26.93
N GLU A 654 23.15 -51.46 26.13
CA GLU A 654 24.30 -50.68 26.55
C GLU A 654 24.15 -49.21 26.13
N PRO A 655 24.91 -48.29 26.72
CA PRO A 655 25.00 -46.90 26.27
C PRO A 655 25.20 -46.80 24.75
N TYR A 656 24.46 -45.90 24.10
CA TYR A 656 24.53 -45.61 22.67
C TYR A 656 24.02 -46.72 21.74
N ASP A 657 23.38 -47.76 22.26
CA ASP A 657 22.74 -48.77 21.42
C ASP A 657 21.61 -48.15 20.56
N GLU A 658 21.59 -48.52 19.28
CA GLU A 658 20.52 -48.19 18.35
C GLU A 658 19.74 -49.45 17.99
N VAL A 659 18.52 -49.54 18.53
CA VAL A 659 17.60 -50.65 18.25
C VAL A 659 16.77 -50.32 17.03
N LYS A 660 16.77 -51.21 16.05
CA LYS A 660 15.96 -51.10 14.83
C LYS A 660 15.00 -52.28 14.74
N VAL A 661 13.72 -51.96 14.74
CA VAL A 661 12.63 -52.91 14.54
C VAL A 661 12.21 -52.87 13.09
N TYR A 662 12.44 -53.96 12.36
CA TYR A 662 12.10 -54.02 10.95
C TYR A 662 10.59 -54.19 10.73
N LYS A 663 10.12 -53.72 9.58
CA LYS A 663 8.76 -54.02 9.11
C LYS A 663 8.67 -55.42 8.53
N ILE A 664 7.49 -56.04 8.63
CA ILE A 664 7.20 -57.30 7.94
C ILE A 664 7.51 -57.08 6.45
N PRO A 665 8.33 -57.94 5.82
CA PRO A 665 8.61 -57.85 4.39
C PRO A 665 7.31 -57.75 3.58
N ASN A 666 7.26 -56.85 2.61
CA ASN A 666 6.07 -56.53 1.78
C ASN A 666 4.87 -55.89 2.52
N TRP A 667 5.04 -55.39 3.76
CA TRP A 667 4.04 -54.55 4.42
C TRP A 667 4.10 -53.12 3.87
N ASN A 668 3.56 -52.90 2.68
CA ASN A 668 3.51 -51.58 2.05
C ASN A 668 2.30 -50.80 2.56
N GLU A 669 2.52 -49.54 2.97
CA GLU A 669 1.47 -48.53 2.92
C GLU A 669 0.95 -48.52 1.48
N LYS A 670 -0.36 -48.72 1.31
CA LYS A 670 -0.97 -48.73 -0.02
C LYS A 670 -0.62 -47.41 -0.69
N GLN A 671 0.30 -47.43 -1.64
CA GLN A 671 0.55 -46.27 -2.48
C GLN A 671 -0.69 -46.13 -3.37
N VAL A 672 -1.25 -44.93 -3.44
CA VAL A 672 -2.52 -44.71 -4.14
C VAL A 672 -2.27 -43.76 -5.29
N VAL A 673 -2.80 -44.12 -6.45
CA VAL A 673 -2.93 -43.27 -7.63
C VAL A 673 -4.42 -42.95 -7.81
N GLU A 674 -4.71 -41.77 -8.33
CA GLU A 674 -6.08 -41.35 -8.60
C GLU A 674 -6.30 -41.16 -10.09
N ILE A 675 -7.37 -41.76 -10.63
CA ILE A 675 -7.79 -41.54 -12.02
C ILE A 675 -9.20 -40.93 -12.03
N LYS A 676 -9.38 -39.84 -12.78
CA LYS A 676 -10.60 -39.01 -12.79
C LYS A 676 -11.05 -38.69 -14.20
N GLY A 677 -12.34 -38.35 -14.34
CA GLY A 677 -12.94 -37.89 -15.59
C GLY A 677 -13.49 -39.02 -16.45
N GLU A 678 -13.32 -38.93 -17.76
CA GLU A 678 -13.90 -39.81 -18.80
C GLU A 678 -13.21 -41.17 -18.93
N VAL A 679 -13.25 -41.93 -17.83
CA VAL A 679 -12.88 -43.35 -17.77
C VAL A 679 -14.07 -44.14 -17.21
N LYS A 680 -14.18 -45.44 -17.52
CA LYS A 680 -15.37 -46.21 -17.11
C LYS A 680 -15.54 -46.30 -15.59
N PHE A 681 -14.43 -46.37 -14.85
CA PHE A 681 -14.43 -46.46 -13.39
C PHE A 681 -13.43 -45.46 -12.77
N PRO A 682 -13.80 -44.19 -12.61
CA PRO A 682 -12.94 -43.20 -11.95
C PRO A 682 -12.86 -43.49 -10.44
N GLY A 683 -11.70 -43.23 -9.84
CA GLY A 683 -11.48 -43.47 -8.41
C GLY A 683 -10.01 -43.58 -8.02
N SER A 684 -9.79 -44.01 -6.77
CA SER A 684 -8.47 -44.24 -6.20
C SER A 684 -8.08 -45.71 -6.31
N TYR A 685 -6.93 -45.98 -6.90
CA TYR A 685 -6.39 -47.32 -7.11
C TYR A 685 -5.12 -47.52 -6.30
N VAL A 686 -4.96 -48.71 -5.72
CA VAL A 686 -3.71 -49.11 -5.09
C VAL A 686 -2.71 -49.47 -6.18
N ILE A 687 -1.53 -48.86 -6.13
CA ILE A 687 -0.41 -49.06 -7.04
C ILE A 687 0.22 -50.43 -6.76
N LEU A 688 0.31 -51.26 -7.79
CA LEU A 688 1.03 -52.54 -7.78
C LEU A 688 2.52 -52.31 -8.06
N PRO A 689 3.43 -53.16 -7.58
CA PRO A 689 4.85 -53.02 -7.84
C PRO A 689 5.16 -52.98 -9.34
N GLY A 690 5.73 -51.87 -9.82
CA GLY A 690 6.08 -51.68 -11.23
C GLY A 690 4.91 -51.24 -12.13
N GLU A 691 3.72 -51.02 -11.58
CA GLU A 691 2.53 -50.61 -12.34
C GLU A 691 2.74 -49.28 -13.08
N LYS A 692 2.29 -49.24 -14.33
CA LYS A 692 2.40 -48.09 -15.22
C LYS A 692 1.03 -47.48 -15.55
N ILE A 693 1.04 -46.36 -16.28
CA ILE A 693 -0.18 -45.62 -16.66
C ILE A 693 -1.15 -46.51 -17.45
N ALA A 694 -0.67 -47.30 -18.41
CA ALA A 694 -1.53 -48.18 -19.22
C ALA A 694 -2.28 -49.21 -18.36
N ASP A 695 -1.58 -49.82 -17.39
CA ASP A 695 -2.16 -50.80 -16.46
C ASP A 695 -3.31 -50.18 -15.65
N LEU A 696 -3.11 -48.95 -15.16
CA LEU A 696 -4.12 -48.20 -14.43
C LEU A 696 -5.36 -47.90 -15.29
N ILE A 697 -5.16 -47.49 -16.55
CA ILE A 697 -6.27 -47.20 -17.46
C ILE A 697 -7.06 -48.48 -17.79
N LYS A 698 -6.37 -49.60 -18.03
CA LYS A 698 -6.99 -50.92 -18.23
C LYS A 698 -7.82 -51.34 -17.02
N ARG A 699 -7.30 -51.15 -15.80
CA ARG A 699 -8.02 -51.42 -14.54
C ARG A 699 -9.21 -50.48 -14.32
N ALA A 700 -9.12 -49.25 -14.80
CA ALA A 700 -10.23 -48.30 -14.80
C ALA A 700 -11.29 -48.60 -15.90
N GLY A 701 -11.13 -49.69 -16.66
CA GLY A 701 -12.06 -50.15 -17.68
C GLY A 701 -11.86 -49.51 -19.06
N GLY A 702 -10.78 -48.76 -19.26
CA GLY A 702 -10.52 -47.96 -20.45
C GLY A 702 -11.23 -46.60 -20.44
N PHE A 703 -11.06 -45.87 -21.54
CA PHE A 703 -11.71 -44.58 -21.77
C PHE A 703 -13.22 -44.72 -22.06
N THR A 704 -14.00 -43.66 -21.84
CA THR A 704 -15.37 -43.55 -22.35
C THR A 704 -15.38 -42.98 -23.78
N GLU A 705 -16.50 -43.08 -24.49
CA GLU A 705 -16.64 -42.53 -25.85
C GLU A 705 -16.49 -41.00 -25.93
N ASN A 706 -16.68 -40.31 -24.79
CA ASN A 706 -16.58 -38.86 -24.67
C ASN A 706 -15.21 -38.39 -24.15
N ALA A 707 -14.25 -39.30 -23.98
CA ALA A 707 -12.92 -38.96 -23.49
C ALA A 707 -12.16 -38.07 -24.48
N PHE A 708 -11.51 -37.03 -23.95
CA PHE A 708 -10.56 -36.21 -24.67
C PHE A 708 -9.13 -36.65 -24.33
N ILE A 709 -8.65 -37.63 -25.09
CA ILE A 709 -7.40 -38.34 -24.79
C ILE A 709 -6.19 -37.41 -24.97
N GLU A 710 -6.19 -36.55 -25.99
CA GLU A 710 -5.10 -35.58 -26.20
C GLU A 710 -5.02 -34.54 -25.07
N GLY A 711 -6.13 -34.28 -24.37
CA GLY A 711 -6.22 -33.36 -23.24
C GLY A 711 -5.87 -33.94 -21.88
N ALA A 712 -5.39 -35.19 -21.82
CA ALA A 712 -5.10 -35.84 -20.55
C ALA A 712 -4.09 -35.06 -19.69
N VAL A 713 -4.39 -34.96 -18.40
CA VAL A 713 -3.57 -34.23 -17.43
C VAL A 713 -3.01 -35.21 -16.42
N PHE A 714 -1.69 -35.43 -16.48
CA PHE A 714 -0.98 -36.19 -15.46
C PHE A 714 -0.23 -35.25 -14.52
N THR A 715 -0.43 -35.43 -13.21
CA THR A 715 0.23 -34.63 -12.18
C THR A 715 0.99 -35.50 -11.20
N ARG A 716 2.12 -34.98 -10.72
CA ARG A 716 3.03 -35.68 -9.81
C ARG A 716 3.58 -34.74 -8.74
N GLU A 717 3.54 -35.18 -7.48
CA GLU A 717 3.94 -34.34 -6.34
C GLU A 717 5.42 -33.94 -6.39
N SER A 718 6.31 -34.84 -6.83
CA SER A 718 7.74 -34.56 -6.95
C SER A 718 8.04 -33.48 -8.01
N ILE A 719 7.28 -33.46 -9.09
CA ILE A 719 7.39 -32.46 -10.16
C ILE A 719 6.83 -31.12 -9.69
N ARG A 720 5.70 -31.12 -8.96
CA ARG A 720 5.12 -29.94 -8.33
C ARG A 720 6.14 -29.17 -7.48
N LYS A 721 6.88 -29.88 -6.62
CA LYS A 721 7.91 -29.29 -5.75
C LYS A 721 9.04 -28.66 -6.57
N LYS A 722 9.50 -29.32 -7.63
CA LYS A 722 10.55 -28.78 -8.54
C LYS A 722 10.06 -27.53 -9.28
N GLN A 723 8.85 -27.53 -9.82
CA GLN A 723 8.25 -26.39 -10.51
C GLN A 723 8.10 -25.19 -9.56
N LEU A 724 7.63 -25.41 -8.34
CA LEU A 724 7.52 -24.36 -7.32
C LEU A 724 8.86 -23.70 -7.01
N GLN A 725 9.92 -24.51 -6.89
CA GLN A 725 11.26 -23.99 -6.66
C GLN A 725 11.76 -23.13 -7.83
N GLN A 726 11.55 -23.56 -9.08
CA GLN A 726 11.93 -22.79 -10.28
C GLN A 726 11.14 -21.48 -10.38
N TYR A 727 9.85 -21.53 -10.08
CA TYR A 727 8.98 -20.36 -10.05
C TYR A 727 9.45 -19.30 -9.04
N GLN A 728 9.77 -19.71 -7.81
CA GLN A 728 10.31 -18.82 -6.79
C GLN A 728 11.64 -18.18 -7.21
N LYS A 729 12.52 -18.93 -7.90
CA LYS A 729 13.78 -18.40 -8.44
C LYS A 729 13.53 -17.33 -9.50
N ALA A 730 12.59 -17.54 -10.42
CA ALA A 730 12.22 -16.56 -11.43
C ALA A 730 11.68 -15.26 -10.80
N LEU A 731 10.78 -15.37 -9.81
CA LEU A 731 10.28 -14.21 -9.07
C LEU A 731 11.38 -13.43 -8.35
N ALA A 732 12.32 -14.13 -7.72
CA ALA A 732 13.44 -13.50 -7.06
C ALA A 732 14.37 -12.77 -8.05
N ARG A 733 14.48 -13.24 -9.30
CA ARG A 733 15.25 -12.57 -10.36
C ARG A 733 14.56 -11.29 -10.82
N ILE A 734 13.25 -11.29 -11.01
CA ILE A 734 12.47 -10.09 -11.36
C ILE A 734 12.58 -9.04 -10.25
N LYS A 735 12.33 -9.42 -8.99
CA LYS A 735 12.43 -8.50 -7.84
C LYS A 735 13.81 -7.84 -7.74
N ARG A 736 14.88 -8.62 -7.94
CA ARG A 736 16.27 -8.10 -7.94
C ARG A 736 16.49 -7.10 -9.08
N LYS A 737 16.10 -7.45 -10.31
CA LYS A 737 16.25 -6.57 -11.48
C LYS A 737 15.40 -5.30 -11.38
N LEU A 738 14.20 -5.37 -10.81
CA LEU A 738 13.38 -4.20 -10.50
C LEU A 738 14.00 -3.30 -9.43
N ALA A 739 14.60 -3.88 -8.40
CA ALA A 739 15.30 -3.09 -7.38
C ALA A 739 16.48 -2.32 -8.01
N ILE A 740 17.23 -2.95 -8.91
CA ILE A 740 18.29 -2.30 -9.70
C ILE A 740 17.71 -1.18 -10.56
N PHE A 741 16.63 -1.44 -11.30
CA PHE A 741 15.94 -0.43 -12.11
C PHE A 741 15.47 0.77 -11.27
N ASN A 742 14.85 0.52 -10.11
CA ASN A 742 14.39 1.57 -9.21
C ASN A 742 15.54 2.35 -8.56
N ALA A 743 16.73 1.77 -8.45
CA ALA A 743 17.94 2.45 -7.96
C ALA A 743 18.63 3.33 -9.03
N MET A 744 18.25 3.23 -10.32
CA MET A 744 18.85 4.05 -11.39
C MET A 744 18.44 5.53 -11.33
N PRO A 745 19.29 6.47 -11.77
CA PRO A 745 18.97 7.90 -11.82
C PRO A 745 17.89 8.23 -12.87
N ALA A 746 17.14 9.32 -12.65
CA ALA A 746 15.92 9.64 -13.41
C ALA A 746 16.14 9.83 -14.92
N ASN A 747 17.30 10.38 -15.32
CA ASN A 747 17.71 10.52 -16.72
C ASN A 747 17.95 9.17 -17.41
N ALA A 748 18.48 8.16 -16.71
CA ALA A 748 18.61 6.79 -17.21
C ALA A 748 17.26 6.04 -17.26
N LYS A 749 16.31 6.37 -16.36
CA LYS A 749 14.95 5.81 -16.34
C LYS A 749 14.06 6.30 -17.48
N VAL A 750 14.17 7.58 -17.85
CA VAL A 750 13.37 8.21 -18.92
C VAL A 750 13.67 7.59 -20.29
N SER A 751 14.87 7.05 -20.51
CA SER A 751 15.23 6.36 -21.76
C SER A 751 14.76 4.90 -21.82
N MET A 752 14.30 4.32 -20.71
CA MET A 752 14.17 2.86 -20.57
C MET A 752 12.75 2.30 -20.56
N ALA A 753 11.73 3.09 -20.25
CA ALA A 753 10.35 2.66 -20.36
C ALA A 753 9.43 3.87 -20.17
N GLY A 754 8.33 3.93 -20.92
CA GLY A 754 7.19 4.76 -20.51
C GLY A 754 6.83 4.45 -19.06
N SER A 755 6.31 5.44 -18.33
CA SER A 755 5.94 5.40 -16.90
C SER A 755 5.10 4.20 -16.43
N ASN A 756 4.63 3.35 -17.35
CA ASN A 756 3.67 2.27 -17.13
C ASN A 756 4.32 0.87 -16.99
N ALA A 757 5.59 0.68 -17.39
CA ALA A 757 6.22 -0.66 -17.32
C ALA A 757 6.54 -1.12 -15.88
N THR A 758 6.81 -0.18 -14.97
CA THR A 758 7.07 -0.53 -13.56
C THR A 758 5.81 -0.95 -12.82
N SER A 759 4.66 -0.34 -13.11
CA SER A 759 3.37 -0.76 -12.56
C SER A 759 2.95 -2.14 -13.08
N LEU A 760 3.11 -2.42 -14.37
CA LEU A 760 2.81 -3.73 -14.96
C LEU A 760 3.67 -4.84 -14.34
N LEU A 761 4.96 -4.59 -14.11
CA LEU A 761 5.85 -5.55 -13.45
C LEU A 761 5.51 -5.76 -11.96
N THR A 762 5.02 -4.73 -11.27
CA THR A 762 4.51 -4.92 -9.91
C THR A 762 3.22 -5.73 -9.88
N ASP A 763 2.34 -5.57 -10.87
CA ASP A 763 1.09 -6.32 -10.97
C ASP A 763 1.38 -7.80 -11.23
N ILE A 764 2.29 -8.11 -12.17
CA ILE A 764 2.78 -9.48 -12.41
C ILE A 764 3.32 -10.10 -11.12
N ILE A 765 4.09 -9.36 -10.31
CA ILE A 765 4.62 -9.86 -9.03
C ILE A 765 3.49 -10.12 -8.02
N GLN A 766 2.46 -9.28 -7.97
CA GLN A 766 1.35 -9.46 -7.03
C GLN A 766 0.47 -10.63 -7.43
N GLU A 767 0.12 -10.76 -8.70
CA GLU A 767 -0.63 -11.92 -9.21
C GLU A 767 0.16 -13.21 -9.03
N SER A 768 1.47 -13.14 -9.24
CA SER A 768 2.39 -14.26 -9.03
C SER A 768 2.44 -14.80 -7.60
N LYS A 769 2.12 -14.00 -6.58
CA LYS A 769 2.10 -14.50 -5.19
C LYS A 769 0.97 -15.50 -4.94
N LYS A 770 -0.07 -15.50 -5.77
CA LYS A 770 -1.25 -16.36 -5.61
C LYS A 770 -1.11 -17.69 -6.35
N TYR A 771 -0.09 -17.84 -7.20
CA TYR A 771 0.08 -19.01 -8.05
C TYR A 771 0.61 -20.23 -7.29
N GLN A 772 -0.01 -21.38 -7.52
CA GLN A 772 0.47 -22.68 -7.05
C GLN A 772 0.57 -23.66 -8.23
N PRO A 773 1.77 -24.19 -8.54
CA PRO A 773 1.91 -25.17 -9.61
C PRO A 773 1.23 -26.47 -9.21
N ILE A 774 0.64 -27.16 -10.19
CA ILE A 774 -0.06 -28.45 -10.02
C ILE A 774 0.86 -29.67 -10.19
N GLY A 775 2.08 -29.49 -10.71
CA GLY A 775 3.01 -30.61 -10.93
C GLY A 775 2.75 -31.40 -12.21
N ARG A 776 2.23 -30.73 -13.24
CA ARG A 776 1.90 -31.35 -14.53
C ARG A 776 3.15 -31.94 -15.20
N VAL A 777 3.01 -33.15 -15.74
CA VAL A 777 3.98 -33.82 -16.61
C VAL A 777 3.36 -33.95 -17.99
N GLY A 778 4.08 -33.52 -19.03
CA GLY A 778 3.65 -33.69 -20.41
C GLY A 778 3.63 -35.17 -20.76
N ILE A 779 2.45 -35.70 -21.07
CA ILE A 779 2.25 -37.07 -21.56
C ILE A 779 1.41 -37.01 -22.82
N VAL A 780 1.68 -37.90 -23.77
CA VAL A 780 0.85 -38.09 -24.96
C VAL A 780 0.22 -39.46 -24.81
N LEU A 781 -1.08 -39.49 -24.49
CA LEU A 781 -1.85 -40.73 -24.47
C LEU A 781 -2.31 -41.11 -25.86
N ASP A 782 -2.45 -42.40 -26.09
CA ASP A 782 -3.03 -42.98 -27.31
C ASP A 782 -4.38 -43.63 -26.94
N GLU A 783 -5.32 -43.63 -27.88
CA GLU A 783 -6.59 -44.34 -27.75
C GLU A 783 -6.39 -45.85 -27.75
N ASP A 784 -5.40 -46.32 -28.53
CA ASP A 784 -4.96 -47.70 -28.49
C ASP A 784 -3.98 -47.90 -27.31
N LEU A 785 -4.44 -48.64 -26.31
CA LEU A 785 -3.63 -48.91 -25.12
C LEU A 785 -2.47 -49.88 -25.41
N GLU A 786 -2.54 -50.68 -26.47
CA GLU A 786 -1.44 -51.59 -26.87
C GLU A 786 -0.28 -50.79 -27.48
N THR A 787 -0.56 -49.80 -28.31
CA THR A 787 0.48 -48.89 -28.84
C THR A 787 1.05 -48.00 -27.74
N PHE A 788 0.20 -47.52 -26.82
CA PHE A 788 0.65 -46.72 -25.68
C PHE A 788 1.57 -47.49 -24.74
N GLU A 789 1.39 -48.80 -24.58
CA GLU A 789 2.22 -49.62 -23.69
C GLU A 789 3.70 -49.63 -24.04
N GLU A 790 4.01 -49.59 -25.34
CA GLU A 790 5.37 -49.51 -25.88
C GLU A 790 5.93 -48.08 -25.91
N SER A 791 5.10 -47.07 -25.63
CA SER A 791 5.50 -45.67 -25.66
C SER A 791 6.41 -45.28 -24.50
N SER A 792 7.28 -44.29 -24.74
CA SER A 792 8.10 -43.67 -23.70
C SER A 792 7.27 -42.88 -22.66
N TYR A 793 6.00 -42.59 -22.96
CA TYR A 793 5.07 -41.90 -22.07
C TYR A 793 4.41 -42.84 -21.05
N ASN A 794 4.49 -44.16 -21.25
CA ASN A 794 3.99 -45.17 -20.29
C ASN A 794 4.95 -45.35 -19.11
N ILE A 795 5.01 -44.33 -18.26
CA ILE A 795 5.88 -44.25 -17.09
C ILE A 795 5.30 -45.02 -15.90
N THR A 796 6.18 -45.41 -14.97
CA THR A 796 5.77 -46.04 -13.70
C THR A 796 5.09 -45.05 -12.78
N LEU A 797 4.04 -45.53 -12.10
CA LEU A 797 3.25 -44.75 -11.16
C LEU A 797 3.97 -44.58 -9.82
N GLN A 798 3.73 -43.44 -9.19
CA GLN A 798 4.22 -43.06 -7.87
C GLN A 798 3.04 -42.71 -6.97
N ASP A 799 3.28 -42.78 -5.66
CA ASP A 799 2.28 -42.39 -4.67
C ASP A 799 1.78 -40.96 -4.93
N LYS A 800 0.45 -40.79 -4.93
CA LYS A 800 -0.29 -39.55 -5.20
C LYS A 800 -0.15 -39.00 -6.62
N ASP A 801 0.27 -39.82 -7.58
CA ASP A 801 0.06 -39.47 -8.97
C ASP A 801 -1.45 -39.31 -9.24
N GLN A 802 -1.80 -38.36 -10.10
CA GLN A 802 -3.17 -38.19 -10.55
C GLN A 802 -3.20 -38.14 -12.08
N LEU A 803 -4.10 -38.92 -12.68
CA LEU A 803 -4.41 -38.89 -14.10
C LEU A 803 -5.84 -38.39 -14.28
N ILE A 804 -6.01 -37.31 -15.04
CA ILE A 804 -7.34 -36.74 -15.31
C ILE A 804 -7.57 -36.82 -16.81
N ILE A 805 -8.65 -37.49 -17.22
CA ILE A 805 -9.10 -37.60 -18.60
C ILE A 805 -10.30 -36.67 -18.78
N PRO A 806 -10.15 -35.49 -19.41
CA PRO A 806 -11.27 -34.58 -19.59
C PRO A 806 -12.29 -35.09 -20.62
N SER A 807 -13.46 -34.44 -20.66
CA SER A 807 -14.45 -34.64 -21.72
C SER A 807 -14.06 -33.91 -23.00
N LYS A 808 -14.53 -34.40 -24.16
CA LYS A 808 -14.32 -33.79 -25.49
C LYS A 808 -14.61 -32.28 -25.47
N VAL A 809 -13.59 -31.50 -25.84
CA VAL A 809 -13.69 -30.06 -26.04
C VAL A 809 -13.70 -29.74 -27.52
N GLU A 810 -14.45 -28.71 -27.90
CA GLU A 810 -14.56 -28.23 -29.28
C GLU A 810 -14.13 -26.77 -29.41
N THR A 811 -13.28 -26.31 -28.50
CA THR A 811 -12.91 -24.89 -28.40
C THR A 811 -11.41 -24.68 -28.42
N VAL A 812 -10.98 -23.54 -28.96
CA VAL A 812 -9.62 -23.00 -28.87
C VAL A 812 -9.66 -21.78 -27.96
N THR A 813 -8.69 -21.65 -27.05
CA THR A 813 -8.61 -20.52 -26.12
C THR A 813 -7.56 -19.51 -26.58
N VAL A 814 -7.87 -18.21 -26.51
CA VAL A 814 -6.89 -17.14 -26.75
C VAL A 814 -6.63 -16.39 -25.43
N PHE A 815 -5.38 -16.36 -24.99
CA PHE A 815 -4.96 -15.86 -23.67
C PHE A 815 -3.78 -14.88 -23.77
N GLY A 816 -3.75 -13.87 -22.89
CA GLY A 816 -2.66 -12.89 -22.81
C GLY A 816 -3.03 -11.50 -23.34
N GLU A 817 -2.09 -10.82 -24.00
CA GLU A 817 -2.21 -9.44 -24.51
C GLU A 817 -3.06 -9.34 -25.78
N VAL A 818 -4.32 -9.74 -25.66
CA VAL A 818 -5.36 -9.57 -26.68
C VAL A 818 -6.48 -8.67 -26.17
N MET A 819 -7.22 -8.05 -27.07
CA MET A 819 -8.29 -7.11 -26.71
C MET A 819 -9.45 -7.78 -25.97
N ASN A 820 -9.75 -9.05 -26.28
CA ASN A 820 -10.78 -9.84 -25.62
C ASN A 820 -10.33 -11.30 -25.42
N PRO A 821 -9.61 -11.62 -24.33
CA PRO A 821 -9.17 -13.00 -24.04
C PRO A 821 -10.36 -13.90 -23.68
N THR A 822 -10.63 -14.92 -24.50
CA THR A 822 -11.77 -15.85 -24.34
C THR A 822 -11.53 -17.15 -25.13
N SER A 823 -12.43 -18.13 -24.97
CA SER A 823 -12.49 -19.35 -25.78
C SER A 823 -13.46 -19.20 -26.95
N PHE A 824 -13.10 -19.79 -28.10
CA PHE A 824 -13.85 -19.79 -29.35
C PHE A 824 -14.10 -21.22 -29.81
N ILE A 825 -15.18 -21.46 -30.56
CA ILE A 825 -15.42 -22.76 -31.19
C ILE A 825 -14.34 -23.02 -32.23
N TYR A 826 -13.81 -24.24 -32.24
CA TYR A 826 -12.81 -24.70 -33.18
C TYR A 826 -13.40 -24.85 -34.59
N ASP A 827 -12.77 -24.21 -35.57
CA ASP A 827 -12.98 -24.38 -37.00
C ASP A 827 -11.64 -24.75 -37.67
N GLN A 828 -11.64 -25.85 -38.43
CA GLN A 828 -10.47 -26.37 -39.17
C GLN A 828 -9.96 -25.38 -40.24
N LYS A 829 -10.76 -24.41 -40.66
CA LYS A 829 -10.37 -23.38 -41.64
C LYS A 829 -9.60 -22.22 -41.01
N PHE A 830 -9.63 -22.07 -39.69
CA PHE A 830 -9.02 -20.93 -39.00
C PHE A 830 -7.60 -21.25 -38.58
N SER A 831 -6.68 -20.37 -39.00
CA SER A 831 -5.32 -20.35 -38.48
C SER A 831 -5.28 -19.72 -37.09
N GLY A 832 -4.17 -19.87 -36.36
CA GLY A 832 -4.02 -19.19 -35.07
C GLY A 832 -4.13 -17.66 -35.15
N GLU A 833 -3.73 -17.05 -36.28
CA GLU A 833 -3.94 -15.62 -36.52
C GLU A 833 -5.43 -15.26 -36.63
N ASP A 834 -6.25 -16.14 -37.19
CA ASP A 834 -7.69 -15.90 -37.34
C ASP A 834 -8.40 -15.93 -35.98
N TYR A 835 -7.98 -16.83 -35.07
CA TYR A 835 -8.45 -16.80 -33.69
C TYR A 835 -8.02 -15.54 -32.94
N ILE A 836 -6.81 -15.02 -33.18
CA ILE A 836 -6.37 -13.74 -32.61
C ILE A 836 -7.22 -12.58 -33.15
N LYS A 837 -7.59 -12.59 -34.44
CA LYS A 837 -8.53 -11.61 -35.02
C LYS A 837 -9.92 -11.72 -34.38
N LEU A 838 -10.42 -12.93 -34.12
CA LEU A 838 -11.68 -13.14 -33.39
C LEU A 838 -11.61 -12.57 -31.96
N ALA A 839 -10.44 -12.63 -31.32
CA ALA A 839 -10.15 -11.95 -30.05
C ALA A 839 -10.01 -10.42 -30.17
N SER A 840 -10.46 -9.83 -31.29
CA SER A 840 -10.38 -8.41 -31.64
C SER A 840 -8.95 -7.88 -31.82
N GLY A 841 -8.00 -8.77 -32.12
CA GLY A 841 -6.59 -8.45 -32.29
C GLY A 841 -5.82 -8.33 -30.97
N VAL A 842 -4.53 -8.04 -31.09
CA VAL A 842 -3.61 -7.90 -29.97
C VAL A 842 -3.64 -6.49 -29.34
N THR A 843 -3.20 -6.34 -28.09
CA THR A 843 -3.06 -5.01 -27.46
C THR A 843 -1.77 -4.31 -27.92
N GLN A 844 -1.64 -3.00 -27.66
CA GLN A 844 -0.40 -2.25 -27.97
C GLN A 844 0.84 -2.72 -27.21
N SER A 845 0.65 -3.52 -26.16
CA SER A 845 1.74 -4.06 -25.34
C SER A 845 2.03 -5.52 -25.68
N ALA A 846 1.43 -6.07 -26.73
CA ALA A 846 1.62 -7.44 -27.15
C ALA A 846 2.95 -7.66 -27.87
N ASP A 847 3.51 -8.85 -27.70
CA ASP A 847 4.70 -9.32 -28.38
C ASP A 847 4.34 -10.24 -29.53
N GLU A 848 4.09 -9.64 -30.69
CA GLU A 848 3.61 -10.34 -31.87
C GLU A 848 4.63 -11.33 -32.45
N GLU A 849 5.93 -11.14 -32.17
CA GLU A 849 7.01 -12.00 -32.68
C GLU A 849 7.14 -13.32 -31.90
N ARG A 850 6.53 -13.41 -30.71
CA ARG A 850 6.74 -14.53 -29.76
C ARG A 850 5.44 -15.16 -29.30
N ILE A 851 4.44 -15.18 -30.17
CA ILE A 851 3.17 -15.90 -29.96
C ILE A 851 3.43 -17.41 -30.06
N TYR A 852 2.86 -18.18 -29.16
CA TYR A 852 3.00 -19.64 -29.13
C TYR A 852 1.68 -20.32 -28.77
N VAL A 853 1.57 -21.58 -29.15
CA VAL A 853 0.42 -22.44 -28.86
C VAL A 853 0.81 -23.41 -27.74
N ILE A 854 -0.08 -23.60 -26.78
CA ILE A 854 -0.01 -24.68 -25.80
C ILE A 854 -1.08 -25.71 -26.17
N HIS A 855 -0.64 -26.91 -26.51
CA HIS A 855 -1.53 -28.01 -26.85
C HIS A 855 -2.24 -28.57 -25.61
N PRO A 856 -3.35 -29.30 -25.80
CA PRO A 856 -4.09 -29.95 -24.73
C PRO A 856 -3.24 -30.79 -23.78
N ASN A 857 -2.18 -31.44 -24.29
CA ASN A 857 -1.23 -32.25 -23.52
C ASN A 857 -0.23 -31.43 -22.67
N GLY A 858 -0.20 -30.10 -22.84
CA GLY A 858 0.67 -29.17 -22.13
C GLY A 858 2.01 -28.90 -22.81
N ASN A 859 2.27 -29.48 -23.99
CA ASN A 859 3.41 -29.11 -24.82
C ASN A 859 3.18 -27.74 -25.45
N SER A 860 4.25 -27.03 -25.77
CA SER A 860 4.18 -25.69 -26.35
C SER A 860 5.11 -25.53 -27.55
N GLU A 861 4.66 -24.85 -28.60
CA GLU A 861 5.46 -24.52 -29.78
C GLU A 861 5.12 -23.13 -30.36
N PRO A 862 6.07 -22.44 -31.02
CA PRO A 862 5.83 -21.13 -31.62
C PRO A 862 4.72 -21.19 -32.67
N LEU A 863 3.82 -20.19 -32.71
CA LEU A 863 2.67 -20.19 -33.62
C LEU A 863 3.10 -20.24 -35.09
N CYS A 864 4.16 -19.52 -35.44
CA CYS A 864 4.80 -19.60 -36.75
C CYS A 864 6.31 -19.58 -36.56
N SER A 865 7.03 -20.37 -37.36
CA SER A 865 8.50 -20.36 -37.40
C SER A 865 9.01 -20.02 -38.80
N SER A 866 9.99 -19.12 -38.88
CA SER A 866 10.66 -18.76 -40.14
C SER A 866 12.06 -19.38 -40.17
N THR A 867 12.17 -20.63 -40.62
CA THR A 867 13.48 -21.29 -40.70
C THR A 867 14.29 -20.82 -41.93
N LEU A 868 13.61 -20.37 -43.00
CA LEU A 868 14.17 -19.62 -44.11
C LEU A 868 13.11 -18.66 -44.68
N TRP A 869 13.53 -17.46 -45.07
CA TRP A 869 12.90 -16.38 -45.86
C TRP A 869 12.00 -16.76 -47.07
N ILE A 870 11.75 -18.04 -47.34
CA ILE A 870 10.90 -18.56 -48.42
C ILE A 870 9.86 -19.59 -47.91
N PHE A 871 9.94 -20.08 -46.66
CA PHE A 871 8.98 -21.01 -46.08
C PHE A 871 8.61 -20.59 -44.65
N ASN A 872 7.44 -19.95 -44.48
CA ASN A 872 6.78 -19.80 -43.19
C ASN A 872 5.89 -21.03 -42.98
N SER A 873 6.22 -21.86 -42.00
CA SER A 873 5.33 -22.93 -41.54
C SER A 873 4.71 -22.49 -40.21
N CYS A 874 3.39 -22.33 -40.21
CA CYS A 874 2.62 -22.07 -39.00
C CYS A 874 2.04 -23.38 -38.47
N VAL A 875 1.88 -23.46 -37.15
CA VAL A 875 1.32 -24.59 -36.44
C VAL A 875 -0.15 -24.74 -36.80
N ASP A 876 -0.58 -25.97 -37.04
CA ASP A 876 -2.00 -26.29 -37.24
C ASP A 876 -2.70 -26.33 -35.89
N ILE A 877 -3.78 -25.57 -35.75
CA ILE A 877 -4.49 -25.43 -34.48
C ILE A 877 -5.40 -26.64 -34.29
N GLN A 878 -5.42 -27.19 -33.08
CA GLN A 878 -6.22 -28.34 -32.70
C GLN A 878 -7.30 -27.96 -31.66
N LYS A 879 -8.31 -28.82 -31.53
CA LYS A 879 -9.31 -28.69 -30.47
C LYS A 879 -8.62 -28.68 -29.10
N GLY A 880 -8.99 -27.76 -28.22
CA GLY A 880 -8.42 -27.61 -26.89
C GLY A 880 -7.09 -26.86 -26.82
N ASP A 881 -6.52 -26.42 -27.96
CA ASP A 881 -5.34 -25.57 -27.99
C ASP A 881 -5.58 -24.24 -27.26
N THR A 882 -4.51 -23.71 -26.66
CA THR A 882 -4.47 -22.37 -26.08
C THR A 882 -3.41 -21.53 -26.78
N ILE A 883 -3.82 -20.50 -27.50
CA ILE A 883 -2.97 -19.52 -28.15
C ILE A 883 -2.59 -18.46 -27.12
N VAL A 884 -1.29 -18.27 -26.90
CA VAL A 884 -0.76 -17.37 -25.87
C VAL A 884 -0.06 -16.19 -26.54
N VAL A 885 -0.58 -14.99 -26.29
CA VAL A 885 0.00 -13.72 -26.76
C VAL A 885 0.71 -13.05 -25.59
N PRO A 886 2.06 -13.05 -25.53
CA PRO A 886 2.76 -12.51 -24.38
C PRO A 886 2.96 -10.99 -24.47
N LEU A 887 3.41 -10.38 -23.37
CA LEU A 887 3.66 -8.94 -23.25
C LEU A 887 5.02 -8.53 -23.83
N TYR A 888 5.11 -7.53 -24.70
CA TYR A 888 6.37 -7.03 -25.25
C TYR A 888 7.19 -6.26 -24.21
N ILE A 889 8.41 -6.74 -23.94
CA ILE A 889 9.38 -6.08 -23.07
C ILE A 889 10.64 -5.75 -23.87
N LYS A 890 10.91 -4.46 -24.09
CA LYS A 890 12.07 -3.99 -24.84
C LYS A 890 13.39 -4.33 -24.13
N GLU A 891 14.29 -4.99 -24.84
CA GLU A 891 15.64 -5.28 -24.36
C GLU A 891 16.49 -4.00 -24.29
N TYR A 892 17.15 -3.76 -23.16
CA TYR A 892 18.13 -2.68 -23.02
C TYR A 892 19.34 -3.15 -22.19
N ASN A 893 20.54 -2.81 -22.69
CA ASN A 893 21.87 -3.14 -22.18
C ASN A 893 21.92 -3.59 -20.70
N GLY A 894 21.86 -4.91 -20.48
CA GLY A 894 22.15 -5.58 -19.20
C GLY A 894 20.97 -5.95 -18.29
N LEU A 895 19.73 -5.51 -18.58
CA LEU A 895 18.55 -5.79 -17.75
C LEU A 895 17.53 -6.68 -18.47
N ASP A 896 17.92 -7.90 -18.85
CA ASP A 896 17.01 -8.89 -19.47
C ASP A 896 15.94 -9.42 -18.49
N LEU A 897 14.83 -8.71 -18.36
CA LEU A 897 13.66 -9.12 -17.56
C LEU A 897 12.76 -10.11 -18.31
N TRP A 898 12.90 -10.16 -19.63
CA TRP A 898 12.02 -10.90 -20.52
C TRP A 898 12.01 -12.39 -20.21
N GLU A 899 13.18 -13.01 -20.07
CA GLU A 899 13.29 -14.45 -19.78
C GLU A 899 12.51 -14.88 -18.52
N SER A 900 12.50 -14.03 -17.48
CA SER A 900 11.83 -14.35 -16.22
C SER A 900 10.32 -14.08 -16.25
N VAL A 901 9.89 -13.02 -16.96
CA VAL A 901 8.47 -12.71 -17.15
C VAL A 901 7.82 -13.73 -18.07
N SER A 902 8.46 -14.06 -19.19
CA SER A 902 8.00 -15.09 -20.13
C SER A 902 7.81 -16.45 -19.45
N LYS A 903 8.76 -16.87 -18.60
CA LYS A 903 8.62 -18.11 -17.80
C LYS A 903 7.41 -18.11 -16.85
N ILE A 904 7.09 -16.97 -16.26
CA ILE A 904 5.92 -16.83 -15.38
C ILE A 904 4.63 -16.85 -16.20
N MET A 905 4.58 -16.10 -17.30
CA MET A 905 3.42 -16.07 -18.20
C MET A 905 3.15 -17.43 -18.81
N ALA A 906 4.19 -18.17 -19.21
CA ALA A 906 4.07 -19.55 -19.67
C ALA A 906 3.49 -20.47 -18.58
N SER A 907 3.89 -20.29 -17.33
CA SER A 907 3.33 -21.07 -16.21
C SER A 907 1.84 -20.79 -15.98
N PHE A 908 1.42 -19.52 -16.13
CA PHE A 908 0.01 -19.14 -16.06
C PHE A 908 -0.79 -19.69 -17.23
N ALA A 909 -0.23 -19.61 -18.44
CA ALA A 909 -0.88 -20.10 -19.64
C ALA A 909 -1.05 -21.62 -19.62
N VAL A 910 -0.05 -22.39 -19.15
CA VAL A 910 -0.19 -23.85 -18.96
C VAL A 910 -1.29 -24.16 -17.94
N THR A 911 -1.42 -23.36 -16.89
CA THR A 911 -2.47 -23.54 -15.89
C THR A 911 -3.85 -23.18 -16.43
N ALA A 912 -3.96 -22.09 -17.19
CA ALA A 912 -5.18 -21.71 -17.89
C ALA A 912 -5.60 -22.79 -18.89
N ALA A 913 -4.67 -23.26 -19.73
CA ALA A 913 -4.88 -24.38 -20.66
C ALA A 913 -5.31 -25.66 -19.94
N THR A 914 -4.78 -25.91 -18.73
CA THR A 914 -5.21 -27.06 -17.91
C THR A 914 -6.63 -26.87 -17.38
N LEU A 915 -7.00 -25.67 -16.96
CA LEU A 915 -8.35 -25.41 -16.43
C LEU A 915 -9.42 -25.37 -17.54
N THR A 916 -9.07 -24.89 -18.73
CA THR A 916 -9.96 -24.93 -19.90
C THR A 916 -10.18 -26.36 -20.39
N THR A 917 -9.11 -27.16 -20.50
CA THR A 917 -9.22 -28.60 -20.84
C THR A 917 -10.03 -29.37 -19.81
N LEU A 918 -9.95 -29.00 -18.53
CA LEU A 918 -10.76 -29.60 -17.46
C LEU A 918 -12.19 -29.03 -17.34
N GLY A 919 -12.58 -28.04 -18.16
CA GLY A 919 -13.92 -27.44 -18.14
C GLY A 919 -14.24 -26.63 -16.88
N VAL A 920 -13.24 -26.02 -16.23
CA VAL A 920 -13.37 -25.31 -14.93
C VAL A 920 -13.72 -23.82 -15.08
N PHE A 921 -14.08 -23.35 -16.29
CA PHE A 921 -14.42 -21.94 -16.55
C PHE A 921 -15.68 -21.77 -17.40
#